data_AF-A0A0N8R4E4-F1
#
_entry.id   AF-A0A0N8R4E4-F1
#
_cell.length_a   1.000
_cell.length_b   1.000
_cell.length_c   1.000
_cell.angle_alpha   90.00
_cell.angle_beta   90.00
_cell.angle_gamma   90.00
#
_symmetry.space_group_name_H-M   'P 1'
#
loop_
_entity.id
_entity.type
_entity.pdbx_description
1 polymer ?
#
loop_
_entity_poly.entity_id
_entity_poly.type
_entity_poly.pdbx_seq_one_letter_code
_entity_poly.pdbx_strand_id
1 'polypeptide(L)'
;MQRQGDSIFLSASDLVGHLNCRHLTSLDLAVANGELERPAIWDPLLQILWERGTRHEQGFVEHLRSQGLSVTIIDGVGVDDESVERTRSAMLAGDEIIVQGAFRANGWVGRTDVLRRVEVESNLGAWSYEVIDTKLARETKGGTVLQLCLYADLVGTIQGGCPTHSYVVAPWSGYEPQMYRMDDYAAYFRRVKSSLVAAIEHAGDVIYPEPKEHCDICRWQSRCDRKRREDDHLSLVAGITKVHIDELRRHGIETMTDLAAMPVPLPWRPSRGAVHSYERVREQARIQVEGREAGSVLHELLPVTEGFGLASLPEPSVGDIFFDLEGDPFAGEGGLEYLFGYTFIDGNNGIAYTADWALSREEEKLNFERFIDFVVARQEQYPDLHIYHFAPYEPAALKRLMGRHASREEEIDALLRSKRFVDLYSVIRNGLRASVESYSIKKLEPLYDFSRDTELSEANKALAKVQACLELGDLAFINDVDRSVVTGYNRDDCVSTWRLRDWLELQRTNLINVGNIIPRPEVPGSVPSEALGEWQEKIIGLIERLTDGVPTDAAERTAEEHARWILAHSLDWHRREQKALWWGYFRLSDLMAEDLLDERAGLSGLAFVGVNGGTAKAPIHRYSFPPQETEMRGSEDLHTLGGRKLGSVDAISLDERWVDIKKRGDSANIHPEAVFSHTVINTTVLANALVRIGEHVVAHGMEGGGPFQAARDLLMRLPPRIGNQSIQHEGEPALDAALRVAAHIESGLLPIQGPPGASKTHTGSRMICSLVQAGKTVGVTANSHKVIRNLLDGVVKASEEMGIDVCCFQKPSEMEPDQQRLRFVKSNADLLNAIGSRANVAGGTAWLWASPDAAHSVDVLFIDEAAQMALANVIAVSQAANSVVLLGIL
;
A
#
# COMPACT_ATOMS: atom_id res chain seq x y z
N MET A 1 -16.44 11.08 -26.70
CA MET A 1 -17.77 11.15 -27.31
C MET A 1 -17.64 11.59 -28.75
N GLN A 2 -18.42 11.00 -29.66
CA GLN A 2 -18.43 11.39 -31.07
C GLN A 2 -19.88 11.52 -31.56
N ARG A 3 -20.22 12.65 -32.18
CA ARG A 3 -21.52 12.85 -32.81
C ARG A 3 -21.48 12.40 -34.27
N GLN A 4 -22.44 11.59 -34.68
CA GLN A 4 -22.67 11.22 -36.08
C GLN A 4 -24.16 11.36 -36.37
N GLY A 5 -24.53 12.37 -37.17
CA GLY A 5 -25.92 12.77 -37.36
C GLY A 5 -26.58 13.20 -36.04
N ASP A 6 -27.72 12.61 -35.73
CA ASP A 6 -28.49 12.88 -34.50
C ASP A 6 -28.08 11.99 -33.32
N SER A 7 -27.12 11.08 -33.52
CA SER A 7 -26.70 10.11 -32.50
C SER A 7 -25.32 10.45 -31.93
N ILE A 8 -25.14 10.17 -30.63
CA ILE A 8 -23.86 10.27 -29.93
C ILE A 8 -23.35 8.86 -29.64
N PHE A 9 -22.10 8.61 -30.04
CA PHE A 9 -21.39 7.39 -29.73
C PHE A 9 -20.47 7.58 -28.52
N LEU A 10 -20.54 6.63 -27.59
CA LEU A 10 -19.81 6.60 -26.32
C LEU A 10 -18.76 5.50 -26.31
N SER A 11 -17.64 5.77 -25.65
CA SER A 11 -16.48 4.86 -25.54
C SER A 11 -16.18 4.49 -24.09
N ALA A 12 -15.25 3.54 -23.90
CA ALA A 12 -14.72 3.21 -22.57
C ALA A 12 -14.11 4.44 -21.88
N SER A 13 -13.39 5.28 -22.63
CA SER A 13 -12.80 6.52 -22.12
C SER A 13 -13.86 7.51 -21.61
N ASP A 14 -15.03 7.56 -22.25
CA ASP A 14 -16.15 8.39 -21.79
C ASP A 14 -16.75 7.85 -20.48
N LEU A 15 -16.85 6.52 -20.37
CA LEU A 15 -17.34 5.83 -19.17
C LEU A 15 -16.42 6.06 -17.96
N VAL A 16 -15.11 5.90 -18.16
CA VAL A 16 -14.09 6.14 -17.13
C VAL A 16 -14.01 7.63 -16.80
N GLY A 17 -14.08 8.51 -17.80
CA GLY A 17 -14.12 9.96 -17.62
C GLY A 17 -15.30 10.39 -16.76
N HIS A 18 -16.50 9.83 -16.99
CA HIS A 18 -17.69 10.11 -16.18
C HIS A 18 -17.54 9.71 -14.71
N LEU A 19 -16.92 8.55 -14.46
CA LEU A 19 -16.64 8.08 -13.10
C LEU A 19 -15.70 9.04 -12.37
N ASN A 20 -14.67 9.53 -13.06
CA ASN A 20 -13.70 10.47 -12.50
C ASN A 20 -14.29 11.87 -12.28
N CYS A 21 -15.07 12.37 -13.24
CA CYS A 21 -15.61 13.72 -13.20
C CYS A 21 -16.88 13.87 -14.06
N ARG A 22 -18.02 14.16 -13.44
CA ARG A 22 -19.27 14.45 -14.19
C ARG A 22 -19.19 15.75 -14.99
N HIS A 23 -18.44 16.74 -14.52
CA HIS A 23 -18.23 17.98 -15.28
C HIS A 23 -17.46 17.72 -16.59
N LEU A 24 -16.52 16.77 -16.59
CA LEU A 24 -15.83 16.32 -17.81
C LEU A 24 -16.83 15.79 -18.84
N THR A 25 -17.82 14.98 -18.41
CA THR A 25 -18.90 14.50 -19.27
C THR A 25 -19.64 15.65 -19.96
N SER A 26 -20.00 16.69 -19.22
CA SER A 26 -20.70 17.86 -19.78
C SER A 26 -19.83 18.65 -20.78
N LEU A 27 -18.54 18.82 -20.49
CA LEU A 27 -17.61 19.49 -21.41
C LEU A 27 -17.38 18.69 -22.69
N ASP A 28 -17.28 17.37 -22.58
CA ASP A 28 -17.07 16.48 -23.72
C ASP A 28 -18.31 16.37 -24.60
N LEU A 29 -19.50 16.44 -23.99
CA LEU A 29 -20.76 16.55 -24.69
C LEU A 29 -20.87 17.88 -25.45
N ALA A 30 -20.51 19.00 -24.82
CA ALA A 30 -20.47 20.32 -25.46
C ALA A 30 -19.51 20.34 -26.67
N VAL A 31 -18.36 19.66 -26.57
CA VAL A 31 -17.46 19.46 -27.72
C VAL A 31 -18.13 18.62 -28.81
N ALA A 32 -18.76 17.50 -28.45
CA ALA A 32 -19.46 16.65 -29.41
C ALA A 32 -20.62 17.37 -30.12
N ASN A 33 -21.24 18.35 -29.46
CA ASN A 33 -22.28 19.21 -30.02
C ASN A 33 -21.75 20.40 -30.82
N GLY A 34 -20.44 20.65 -30.81
CA GLY A 34 -19.83 21.81 -31.47
C GLY A 34 -20.02 23.13 -30.70
N GLU A 35 -20.42 23.08 -29.43
CA GLU A 35 -20.58 24.24 -28.55
C GLU A 35 -19.23 24.69 -27.96
N LEU A 36 -18.27 23.76 -27.85
CA LEU A 36 -16.90 24.03 -27.39
C LEU A 36 -15.88 23.40 -28.35
N GLU A 37 -14.73 24.04 -28.46
CA GLU A 37 -13.57 23.45 -29.10
C GLU A 37 -12.83 22.52 -28.14
N ARG A 38 -12.32 21.40 -28.67
CA ARG A 38 -11.50 20.47 -27.90
C ARG A 38 -10.13 21.13 -27.60
N PRO A 39 -9.68 21.20 -26.34
CA PRO A 39 -8.38 21.77 -26.02
C PRO A 39 -7.25 21.00 -26.73
N ALA A 40 -6.36 21.74 -27.39
CA ALA A 40 -5.09 21.22 -27.87
C ALA A 40 -4.10 21.25 -26.70
N ILE A 41 -3.83 20.09 -26.12
CA ILE A 41 -2.80 19.94 -25.09
C ILE A 41 -1.71 19.07 -25.67
N TRP A 42 -0.52 19.63 -25.75
CA TRP A 42 0.68 18.86 -26.00
C TRP A 42 1.30 18.54 -24.64
N ASP A 43 1.20 17.26 -24.26
CA ASP A 43 1.86 16.70 -23.09
C ASP A 43 2.81 15.60 -23.58
N PRO A 44 4.13 15.84 -23.52
CA PRO A 44 5.13 14.84 -23.90
C PRO A 44 4.94 13.49 -23.18
N LEU A 45 4.54 13.50 -21.89
CA LEU A 45 4.33 12.29 -21.11
C LEU A 45 3.14 11.48 -21.65
N LEU A 46 2.04 12.14 -22.03
CA LEU A 46 0.90 11.45 -22.65
C LEU A 46 1.26 10.84 -24.01
N GLN A 47 2.08 11.53 -24.81
CA GLN A 47 2.57 10.99 -26.08
C GLN A 47 3.44 9.74 -25.87
N ILE A 48 4.35 9.80 -24.90
CA ILE A 48 5.18 8.68 -24.49
C ILE A 48 4.31 7.49 -24.05
N LEU A 49 3.30 7.73 -23.20
CA LEU A 49 2.41 6.68 -22.73
C LEU A 49 1.64 6.00 -23.89
N TRP A 50 1.27 6.75 -24.93
CA TRP A 50 0.66 6.17 -26.14
C TRP A 50 1.66 5.33 -26.95
N GLU A 51 2.89 5.80 -27.12
CA GLU A 51 3.94 5.05 -27.80
C GLU A 51 4.31 3.77 -27.03
N ARG A 52 4.42 3.84 -25.69
CA ARG A 52 4.60 2.68 -24.79
C ARG A 52 3.50 1.65 -24.97
N GLY A 53 2.23 2.09 -24.93
CA GLY A 53 1.07 1.22 -25.08
C GLY A 53 1.11 0.51 -26.43
N THR A 54 1.42 1.25 -27.50
CA THR A 54 1.54 0.69 -28.85
C THR A 54 2.65 -0.35 -28.96
N ARG A 55 3.84 -0.10 -28.39
CA ARG A 55 4.95 -1.06 -28.42
C ARG A 55 4.65 -2.32 -27.61
N HIS A 56 4.02 -2.18 -26.43
CA HIS A 56 3.62 -3.32 -25.61
C HIS A 56 2.58 -4.19 -26.31
N GLU A 57 1.57 -3.57 -26.92
CA GLU A 57 0.57 -4.27 -27.74
C GLU A 57 1.25 -5.05 -28.87
N GLN A 58 2.15 -4.41 -29.61
CA GLN A 58 2.92 -5.06 -30.69
C GLN A 58 3.77 -6.23 -30.17
N GLY A 59 4.44 -6.06 -29.04
CA GLY A 59 5.24 -7.10 -28.41
C GLY A 59 4.40 -8.31 -28.00
N PHE A 60 3.19 -8.07 -27.46
CA PHE A 60 2.25 -9.15 -27.13
C PHE A 60 1.72 -9.86 -28.38
N VAL A 61 1.42 -9.12 -29.44
CA VAL A 61 1.00 -9.70 -30.72
C VAL A 61 2.10 -10.58 -31.31
N GLU A 62 3.36 -10.16 -31.23
CA GLU A 62 4.49 -10.98 -31.69
C GLU A 62 4.70 -12.22 -30.82
N HIS A 63 4.47 -12.10 -29.51
CA HIS A 63 4.47 -13.25 -28.62
C HIS A 63 3.39 -14.28 -29.03
N LEU A 64 2.18 -13.84 -29.34
CA LEU A 64 1.12 -14.74 -29.85
C LEU A 64 1.51 -15.41 -31.17
N ARG A 65 2.14 -14.69 -32.11
CA ARG A 65 2.68 -15.30 -33.34
C ARG A 65 3.73 -16.36 -33.05
N SER A 66 4.62 -16.11 -32.08
CA SER A 66 5.67 -17.06 -31.69
C SER A 66 5.12 -18.37 -31.11
N GLN A 67 3.90 -18.35 -30.58
CA GLN A 67 3.14 -19.53 -30.14
C GLN A 67 2.49 -20.30 -31.29
N GLY A 68 2.64 -19.84 -32.54
CA GLY A 68 2.06 -20.48 -33.73
C GLY A 68 0.63 -20.07 -34.05
N LEU A 69 0.07 -19.05 -33.38
CA LEU A 69 -1.28 -18.56 -33.61
C LEU A 69 -1.35 -17.66 -34.84
N SER A 70 -2.39 -17.84 -35.65
CA SER A 70 -2.70 -16.95 -36.77
C SER A 70 -3.29 -15.61 -36.28
N VAL A 71 -2.75 -14.50 -36.80
CA VAL A 71 -3.11 -13.14 -36.38
C VAL A 71 -3.70 -12.36 -37.55
N THR A 72 -4.93 -11.87 -37.38
CA THR A 72 -5.60 -10.94 -38.29
C THR A 72 -5.62 -9.54 -37.69
N ILE A 73 -5.06 -8.56 -38.39
CA ILE A 73 -5.05 -7.15 -37.96
C ILE A 73 -6.17 -6.40 -38.67
N ILE A 74 -6.99 -5.68 -37.90
CA ILE A 74 -7.95 -4.72 -38.44
C ILE A 74 -7.26 -3.35 -38.48
N ASP A 75 -7.10 -2.79 -39.68
CA ASP A 75 -6.43 -1.49 -39.84
C ASP A 75 -7.33 -0.32 -39.39
N GLY A 76 -6.72 0.85 -39.21
CA GLY A 76 -7.41 2.10 -38.88
C GLY A 76 -7.29 2.52 -37.40
N VAL A 77 -7.57 3.79 -37.13
CA VAL A 77 -7.50 4.39 -35.76
C VAL A 77 -8.89 4.60 -35.18
N GLY A 78 -9.90 4.81 -36.03
CA GLY A 78 -11.30 5.02 -35.62
C GLY A 78 -12.14 3.75 -35.61
N VAL A 79 -13.40 3.90 -35.19
CA VAL A 79 -14.44 2.88 -35.39
C VAL A 79 -15.36 3.39 -36.50
N ASP A 80 -15.13 2.92 -37.72
CA ASP A 80 -15.94 3.19 -38.92
C ASP A 80 -16.66 1.93 -39.39
N ASP A 81 -17.53 2.06 -40.39
CA ASP A 81 -18.36 0.95 -40.86
C ASP A 81 -17.51 -0.17 -41.48
N GLU A 82 -16.39 0.19 -42.12
CA GLU A 82 -15.46 -0.76 -42.75
C GLU A 82 -14.72 -1.61 -41.71
N SER A 83 -14.14 -0.98 -40.69
CA SER A 83 -13.43 -1.68 -39.60
C SER A 83 -14.36 -2.58 -38.78
N VAL A 84 -15.61 -2.15 -38.56
CA VAL A 84 -16.63 -2.98 -37.89
C VAL A 84 -16.96 -4.22 -38.72
N GLU A 85 -17.19 -4.07 -40.04
CA GLU A 85 -17.51 -5.23 -40.89
C GLU A 85 -16.32 -6.17 -41.09
N ARG A 86 -15.08 -5.64 -41.17
CA ARG A 86 -13.86 -6.45 -41.19
C ARG A 86 -13.72 -7.27 -39.91
N THR A 87 -13.97 -6.66 -38.74
CA THR A 87 -13.92 -7.36 -37.44
C THR A 87 -14.97 -8.47 -37.40
N ARG A 88 -16.22 -8.16 -37.80
CA ARG A 88 -17.30 -9.14 -37.86
C ARG A 88 -16.98 -10.30 -38.80
N SER A 89 -16.40 -10.01 -39.97
CA SER A 89 -16.00 -11.03 -40.96
C SER A 89 -14.92 -11.95 -40.41
N ALA A 90 -13.90 -11.41 -39.73
CA ALA A 90 -12.84 -12.20 -39.09
C ALA A 90 -13.40 -13.10 -37.97
N MET A 91 -14.32 -12.58 -37.15
CA MET A 91 -14.98 -13.38 -36.11
C MET A 91 -15.84 -14.52 -36.70
N LEU A 92 -16.53 -14.27 -37.81
CA LEU A 92 -17.32 -15.28 -38.54
C LEU A 92 -16.45 -16.31 -39.26
N ALA A 93 -15.25 -15.94 -39.69
CA ALA A 93 -14.28 -16.86 -40.28
C ALA A 93 -13.62 -17.76 -39.23
N GLY A 94 -13.65 -17.36 -37.95
CA GLY A 94 -13.04 -18.10 -36.86
C GLY A 94 -11.54 -17.89 -36.74
N ASP A 95 -11.04 -16.72 -37.16
CA ASP A 95 -9.65 -16.30 -37.03
C ASP A 95 -9.19 -16.42 -35.56
N GLU A 96 -8.03 -17.02 -35.31
CA GLU A 96 -7.62 -17.37 -33.94
C GLU A 96 -7.38 -16.15 -33.06
N ILE A 97 -6.69 -15.14 -33.60
CA ILE A 97 -6.38 -13.88 -32.94
C ILE A 97 -6.78 -12.71 -33.86
N ILE A 98 -7.63 -11.82 -33.37
CA ILE A 98 -8.01 -10.58 -34.08
C ILE A 98 -7.48 -9.39 -33.29
N VAL A 99 -6.59 -8.62 -33.90
CA VAL A 99 -5.95 -7.45 -33.30
C VAL A 99 -6.68 -6.19 -33.74
N GLN A 100 -6.87 -5.26 -32.80
CA GLN A 100 -7.51 -3.96 -33.04
C GLN A 100 -8.97 -4.08 -33.54
N GLY A 101 -9.71 -5.08 -33.03
CA GLY A 101 -11.11 -5.34 -33.39
C GLY A 101 -12.03 -4.15 -33.07
N ALA A 102 -12.78 -3.67 -34.05
CA ALA A 102 -13.66 -2.51 -33.94
C ALA A 102 -15.12 -2.94 -33.78
N PHE A 103 -15.79 -2.36 -32.79
CA PHE A 103 -17.17 -2.67 -32.44
C PHE A 103 -18.03 -1.42 -32.35
N ARG A 104 -19.27 -1.52 -32.82
CA ARG A 104 -20.30 -0.51 -32.67
C ARG A 104 -21.65 -1.16 -32.41
N ALA A 105 -22.26 -0.89 -31.26
CA ALA A 105 -23.61 -1.36 -30.95
C ALA A 105 -24.30 -0.45 -29.92
N ASN A 106 -25.61 -0.23 -30.07
CA ASN A 106 -26.46 0.45 -29.08
C ASN A 106 -25.96 1.84 -28.63
N GLY A 107 -25.36 2.63 -29.53
CA GLY A 107 -24.78 3.94 -29.19
C GLY A 107 -23.40 3.87 -28.51
N TRP A 108 -22.78 2.70 -28.45
CA TRP A 108 -21.44 2.48 -27.93
C TRP A 108 -20.47 2.06 -29.02
N VAL A 109 -19.22 2.49 -28.89
CA VAL A 109 -18.09 2.12 -29.73
C VAL A 109 -16.94 1.62 -28.86
N GLY A 110 -16.18 0.68 -29.39
CA GLY A 110 -14.99 0.16 -28.72
C GLY A 110 -14.01 -0.40 -29.74
N ARG A 111 -12.73 -0.32 -29.42
CA ARG A 111 -11.67 -0.97 -30.18
C ARG A 111 -10.85 -1.80 -29.19
N THR A 112 -10.91 -3.12 -29.34
CA THR A 112 -10.21 -4.06 -28.48
C THR A 112 -8.79 -4.25 -28.98
N ASP A 113 -7.80 -4.27 -28.09
CA ASP A 113 -6.41 -4.55 -28.47
C ASP A 113 -6.31 -5.94 -29.12
N VAL A 114 -6.85 -6.97 -28.45
CA VAL A 114 -6.86 -8.35 -28.95
C VAL A 114 -8.18 -9.06 -28.62
N LEU A 115 -8.70 -9.83 -29.57
CA LEU A 115 -9.74 -10.85 -29.37
C LEU A 115 -9.10 -12.21 -29.58
N ARG A 116 -9.37 -13.14 -28.66
CA ARG A 116 -8.90 -14.52 -28.74
C ARG A 116 -10.06 -15.47 -28.91
N ARG A 117 -9.99 -16.32 -29.93
CA ARG A 117 -10.96 -17.39 -30.16
C ARG A 117 -10.89 -18.45 -29.04
N VAL A 118 -12.05 -18.90 -28.59
CA VAL A 118 -12.23 -20.03 -27.68
C VAL A 118 -13.29 -20.99 -28.24
N GLU A 119 -13.10 -22.30 -28.02
CA GLU A 119 -13.99 -23.35 -28.55
C GLU A 119 -15.26 -23.52 -27.69
N VAL A 120 -16.05 -22.45 -27.62
CA VAL A 120 -17.34 -22.39 -26.94
C VAL A 120 -18.40 -21.95 -27.95
N GLU A 121 -19.47 -22.74 -28.10
CA GLU A 121 -20.53 -22.50 -29.08
C GLU A 121 -21.20 -21.12 -28.91
N SER A 122 -21.45 -20.45 -30.04
CA SER A 122 -22.07 -19.11 -30.08
C SER A 122 -22.81 -18.88 -31.40
N ASN A 123 -23.34 -17.67 -31.61
CA ASN A 123 -23.94 -17.28 -32.89
C ASN A 123 -22.93 -17.23 -34.05
N LEU A 124 -21.62 -17.36 -33.77
CA LEU A 124 -20.56 -17.47 -34.77
C LEU A 124 -20.31 -18.91 -35.24
N GLY A 125 -20.84 -19.91 -34.54
CA GLY A 125 -20.60 -21.33 -34.81
C GLY A 125 -20.05 -22.07 -33.58
N ALA A 126 -19.08 -22.95 -33.78
CA ALA A 126 -18.50 -23.80 -32.72
C ALA A 126 -17.53 -23.05 -31.78
N TRP A 127 -17.35 -21.73 -31.97
CA TRP A 127 -16.42 -20.90 -31.23
C TRP A 127 -17.04 -19.56 -30.81
N SER A 128 -16.37 -18.87 -29.89
CA SER A 128 -16.64 -17.50 -29.45
C SER A 128 -15.32 -16.77 -29.19
N TYR A 129 -15.38 -15.51 -28.78
CA TYR A 129 -14.20 -14.69 -28.50
C TYR A 129 -14.22 -14.13 -27.08
N GLU A 130 -13.03 -14.08 -26.48
CA GLU A 130 -12.76 -13.36 -25.22
C GLU A 130 -11.85 -12.15 -25.50
N VAL A 131 -12.00 -11.11 -24.69
CA VAL A 131 -11.28 -9.83 -24.85
C VAL A 131 -9.97 -9.88 -24.08
N ILE A 132 -8.88 -9.45 -24.72
CA ILE A 132 -7.58 -9.23 -24.09
C ILE A 132 -7.18 -7.77 -24.34
N ASP A 133 -6.90 -7.06 -23.25
CA ASP A 133 -6.50 -5.66 -23.25
C ASP A 133 -5.08 -5.55 -22.74
N THR A 134 -4.25 -4.79 -23.43
CA THR A 134 -2.84 -4.61 -23.06
C THR A 134 -2.69 -3.34 -22.23
N LYS A 135 -1.98 -3.43 -21.11
CA LYS A 135 -1.83 -2.31 -20.17
C LYS A 135 -0.43 -2.24 -19.59
N LEU A 136 0.04 -1.00 -19.45
CA LEU A 136 1.36 -0.67 -18.87
C LEU A 136 1.35 -0.61 -17.34
N ALA A 137 0.18 -0.61 -16.70
CA ALA A 137 0.06 -0.36 -15.26
C ALA A 137 0.12 -1.67 -14.46
N ARG A 138 1.03 -1.73 -13.47
CA ARG A 138 1.30 -2.90 -12.61
C ARG A 138 0.06 -3.55 -12.03
N GLU A 139 -0.82 -2.70 -11.55
CA GLU A 139 -2.11 -3.06 -11.01
C GLU A 139 -3.19 -2.64 -12.00
N THR A 140 -4.12 -3.54 -12.26
CA THR A 140 -5.29 -3.26 -13.07
C THR A 140 -6.21 -2.28 -12.32
N LYS A 141 -6.20 -1.02 -12.76
CA LYS A 141 -7.09 0.01 -12.24
C LYS A 141 -8.56 -0.34 -12.54
N GLY A 142 -9.48 0.06 -11.66
CA GLY A 142 -10.92 -0.17 -11.85
C GLY A 142 -11.47 0.37 -13.18
N GLY A 143 -10.88 1.45 -13.72
CA GLY A 143 -11.23 1.96 -15.05
C GLY A 143 -10.95 0.97 -16.19
N THR A 144 -9.86 0.20 -16.10
CA THR A 144 -9.54 -0.87 -17.06
C THR A 144 -10.57 -1.99 -17.01
N VAL A 145 -10.99 -2.39 -15.80
CA VAL A 145 -12.03 -3.43 -15.65
C VAL A 145 -13.36 -2.98 -16.26
N LEU A 146 -13.73 -1.70 -16.10
CA LEU A 146 -14.91 -1.13 -16.76
C LEU A 146 -14.78 -1.11 -18.29
N GLN A 147 -13.59 -0.83 -18.82
CA GLN A 147 -13.30 -0.93 -20.25
C GLN A 147 -13.49 -2.36 -20.76
N LEU A 148 -12.94 -3.36 -20.07
CA LEU A 148 -13.14 -4.77 -20.40
C LEU A 148 -14.62 -5.17 -20.39
N CYS A 149 -15.37 -4.72 -19.38
CA CYS A 149 -16.82 -4.98 -19.32
C CYS A 149 -17.56 -4.39 -20.54
N LEU A 150 -17.19 -3.18 -20.96
CA LEU A 150 -17.78 -2.56 -22.16
C LEU A 150 -17.43 -3.36 -23.43
N TYR A 151 -16.19 -3.77 -23.57
CA TYR A 151 -15.73 -4.53 -24.73
C TYR A 151 -16.38 -5.92 -24.77
N ALA A 152 -16.49 -6.60 -23.64
CA ALA A 152 -17.21 -7.86 -23.50
C ALA A 152 -18.70 -7.72 -23.87
N ASP A 153 -19.36 -6.65 -23.41
CA ASP A 153 -20.75 -6.31 -23.77
C ASP A 153 -20.91 -6.10 -25.30
N LEU A 154 -19.97 -5.37 -25.92
CA LEU A 154 -19.95 -5.14 -27.37
C LEU A 154 -19.72 -6.43 -28.17
N VAL A 155 -18.74 -7.25 -27.78
CA VAL A 155 -18.48 -8.58 -28.39
C VAL A 155 -19.72 -9.47 -28.28
N GLY A 156 -20.38 -9.45 -27.12
CA GLY A 156 -21.59 -10.23 -26.86
C GLY A 156 -22.74 -9.91 -27.82
N THR A 157 -22.81 -8.68 -28.36
CA THR A 157 -23.83 -8.32 -29.35
C THR A 157 -23.67 -9.04 -30.69
N ILE A 158 -22.44 -9.47 -31.04
CA ILE A 158 -22.16 -10.19 -32.29
C ILE A 158 -22.31 -11.69 -32.08
N GLN A 159 -21.71 -12.24 -31.01
CA GLN A 159 -21.68 -13.69 -30.78
C GLN A 159 -22.88 -14.23 -29.99
N GLY A 160 -23.79 -13.38 -29.50
CA GLY A 160 -25.02 -13.80 -28.83
C GLY A 160 -24.91 -14.05 -27.32
N GLY A 161 -23.72 -13.90 -26.74
CA GLY A 161 -23.46 -14.06 -25.31
C GLY A 161 -22.22 -13.29 -24.88
N CYS A 162 -22.27 -12.70 -23.69
CA CYS A 162 -21.13 -11.99 -23.10
C CYS A 162 -19.98 -12.98 -22.83
N PRO A 163 -18.72 -12.62 -23.13
CA PRO A 163 -17.56 -13.39 -22.69
C PRO A 163 -17.59 -13.68 -21.18
N THR A 164 -17.28 -14.91 -20.78
CA THR A 164 -17.21 -15.28 -19.36
C THR A 164 -16.03 -14.57 -18.70
N HIS A 165 -14.90 -14.55 -19.39
CA HIS A 165 -13.67 -13.89 -18.93
C HIS A 165 -13.20 -12.83 -19.92
N SER A 166 -12.38 -11.92 -19.41
CA SER A 166 -11.53 -11.03 -20.18
C SER A 166 -10.22 -10.85 -19.45
N TYR A 167 -9.20 -10.42 -20.16
CA TYR A 167 -7.83 -10.47 -19.65
C TYR A 167 -7.11 -9.14 -19.78
N VAL A 168 -6.23 -8.86 -18.83
CA VAL A 168 -5.25 -7.80 -18.94
C VAL A 168 -3.87 -8.43 -19.10
N VAL A 169 -3.15 -8.01 -20.14
CA VAL A 169 -1.76 -8.43 -20.35
C VAL A 169 -0.83 -7.25 -20.11
N ALA A 170 0.18 -7.51 -19.30
CA ALA A 170 1.12 -6.55 -18.80
C ALA A 170 2.55 -6.86 -19.25
N PRO A 171 3.43 -5.86 -19.41
CA PRO A 171 4.81 -6.11 -19.83
C PRO A 171 5.61 -6.95 -18.81
N TRP A 172 5.42 -6.75 -17.50
CA TRP A 172 6.13 -7.50 -16.45
C TRP A 172 5.59 -8.93 -16.23
N SER A 173 4.47 -9.31 -16.83
CA SER A 173 3.94 -10.67 -16.62
C SER A 173 4.58 -11.72 -17.52
N GLY A 174 5.59 -11.36 -18.34
CA GLY A 174 6.09 -12.26 -19.39
C GLY A 174 4.99 -12.62 -20.39
N TYR A 175 4.04 -11.70 -20.59
CA TYR A 175 2.79 -11.88 -21.33
C TYR A 175 1.78 -12.89 -20.73
N GLU A 176 1.98 -13.34 -19.48
CA GLU A 176 0.95 -14.10 -18.76
C GLU A 176 -0.29 -13.23 -18.52
N PRO A 177 -1.49 -13.62 -19.00
CA PRO A 177 -2.70 -12.81 -18.85
C PRO A 177 -3.29 -12.86 -17.44
N GLN A 178 -3.62 -11.70 -16.88
CA GLN A 178 -4.43 -11.59 -15.68
C GLN A 178 -5.91 -11.76 -16.05
N MET A 179 -6.58 -12.74 -15.43
CA MET A 179 -7.96 -13.11 -15.75
C MET A 179 -8.98 -12.37 -14.89
N TYR A 180 -10.05 -11.86 -15.51
CA TYR A 180 -11.18 -11.20 -14.86
C TYR A 180 -12.48 -11.87 -15.31
N ARG A 181 -13.30 -12.35 -14.36
CA ARG A 181 -14.64 -12.88 -14.65
C ARG A 181 -15.65 -11.73 -14.75
N MET A 182 -16.33 -11.60 -15.89
CA MET A 182 -17.17 -10.43 -16.17
C MET A 182 -18.38 -10.30 -15.24
N ASP A 183 -18.92 -11.43 -14.77
CA ASP A 183 -20.05 -11.46 -13.84
C ASP A 183 -19.75 -10.79 -12.48
N ASP A 184 -18.50 -10.79 -12.04
CA ASP A 184 -18.10 -10.18 -10.76
C ASP A 184 -18.25 -8.65 -10.79
N TYR A 185 -18.27 -8.05 -11.99
CA TYR A 185 -18.30 -6.61 -12.21
C TYR A 185 -19.59 -6.12 -12.91
N ALA A 186 -20.37 -7.03 -13.49
CA ALA A 186 -21.51 -6.70 -14.35
C ALA A 186 -22.57 -5.77 -13.72
N ALA A 187 -22.84 -5.92 -12.42
CA ALA A 187 -23.79 -5.05 -11.72
C ALA A 187 -23.28 -3.61 -11.60
N TYR A 188 -22.00 -3.45 -11.25
CA TYR A 188 -21.38 -2.13 -11.13
C TYR A 188 -21.22 -1.47 -12.50
N PHE A 189 -20.76 -2.23 -13.51
CA PHE A 189 -20.68 -1.76 -14.89
C PHE A 189 -22.02 -1.20 -15.40
N ARG A 190 -23.12 -1.96 -15.25
CA ARG A 190 -24.46 -1.51 -15.66
C ARG A 190 -24.86 -0.22 -14.96
N ARG A 191 -24.60 -0.09 -13.66
CA ARG A 191 -24.88 1.14 -12.90
C ARG A 191 -24.12 2.35 -13.44
N VAL A 192 -22.81 2.21 -13.71
CA VAL A 192 -22.00 3.33 -14.25
C VAL A 192 -22.43 3.68 -15.68
N LYS A 193 -22.69 2.67 -16.52
CA LYS A 193 -23.19 2.83 -17.89
C LYS A 193 -24.50 3.60 -17.92
N SER A 194 -25.48 3.19 -17.10
CA SER A 194 -26.77 3.89 -16.97
C SER A 194 -26.62 5.31 -16.43
N SER A 195 -25.69 5.55 -15.49
CA SER A 195 -25.42 6.90 -14.97
C SER A 195 -24.89 7.84 -16.05
N LEU A 196 -23.98 7.38 -16.92
CA LEU A 196 -23.46 8.18 -18.03
C LEU A 196 -24.56 8.48 -19.07
N VAL A 197 -25.34 7.48 -19.48
CA VAL A 197 -26.45 7.67 -20.42
C VAL A 197 -27.45 8.69 -19.86
N ALA A 198 -27.86 8.53 -18.60
CA ALA A 198 -28.76 9.47 -17.95
C ALA A 198 -28.17 10.89 -17.89
N ALA A 199 -26.86 11.05 -17.64
CA ALA A 199 -26.21 12.35 -17.60
C ALA A 199 -26.19 13.05 -18.97
N ILE A 200 -26.19 12.30 -20.07
CA ILE A 200 -26.28 12.85 -21.44
C ILE A 200 -27.74 13.19 -21.77
N GLU A 201 -28.70 12.35 -21.41
CA GLU A 201 -30.13 12.59 -21.64
C GLU A 201 -30.66 13.80 -20.85
N HIS A 202 -30.11 14.02 -19.65
CA HIS A 202 -30.46 15.16 -18.78
C HIS A 202 -29.41 16.28 -18.88
N ALA A 203 -28.73 16.41 -20.02
CA ALA A 203 -27.75 17.48 -20.25
C ALA A 203 -28.44 18.84 -20.24
N GLY A 204 -28.27 19.57 -19.14
CA GLY A 204 -28.88 20.89 -18.90
C GLY A 204 -28.50 21.48 -17.55
N ASP A 205 -28.21 20.61 -16.58
CA ASP A 205 -27.69 21.03 -15.28
C ASP A 205 -26.23 21.49 -15.40
N VAL A 206 -25.98 22.74 -14.99
CA VAL A 206 -24.61 23.28 -14.93
C VAL A 206 -23.89 22.66 -13.74
N ILE A 207 -22.97 21.73 -14.01
CA ILE A 207 -22.11 21.11 -12.99
C ILE A 207 -20.91 22.04 -12.76
N TYR A 208 -20.67 22.41 -11.51
CA TYR A 208 -19.49 23.21 -11.14
C TYR A 208 -18.19 22.39 -11.23
N PRO A 209 -17.06 22.96 -11.71
CA PRO A 209 -15.78 22.26 -11.79
C PRO A 209 -15.10 22.14 -10.43
N GLU A 210 -15.65 21.33 -9.53
CA GLU A 210 -14.97 20.97 -8.27
C GLU A 210 -13.65 20.23 -8.57
N PRO A 211 -12.56 20.49 -7.82
CA PRO A 211 -11.29 19.80 -8.02
C PRO A 211 -11.44 18.29 -7.78
N LYS A 212 -10.66 17.51 -8.53
CA LYS A 212 -10.62 16.04 -8.52
C LYS A 212 -9.17 15.59 -8.67
N GLU A 213 -8.83 14.41 -8.16
CA GLU A 213 -7.53 13.78 -8.42
C GLU A 213 -7.25 13.64 -9.93
N HIS A 214 -8.29 13.40 -10.73
CA HIS A 214 -8.16 13.34 -12.18
C HIS A 214 -7.76 14.68 -12.84
N CYS A 215 -7.84 15.81 -12.13
CA CYS A 215 -7.50 17.12 -12.70
C CYS A 215 -6.05 17.22 -13.17
N ASP A 216 -5.11 16.52 -12.54
CA ASP A 216 -3.68 16.59 -12.84
C ASP A 216 -3.32 16.12 -14.25
N ILE A 217 -4.16 15.24 -14.82
CA ILE A 217 -4.01 14.71 -16.19
C ILE A 217 -5.18 15.14 -17.10
N CYS A 218 -6.09 15.97 -16.59
CA CYS A 218 -7.30 16.32 -17.31
C CYS A 218 -7.04 17.43 -18.33
N ARG A 219 -7.46 17.21 -19.57
CA ARG A 219 -7.32 18.19 -20.65
C ARG A 219 -8.06 19.52 -20.44
N TRP A 220 -8.92 19.61 -19.44
CA TRP A 220 -9.71 20.79 -19.13
C TRP A 220 -9.23 21.53 -17.89
N GLN A 221 -8.12 21.10 -17.27
CA GLN A 221 -7.60 21.62 -16.02
C GLN A 221 -7.49 23.15 -16.03
N SER A 222 -6.79 23.74 -17.01
CA SER A 222 -6.58 25.20 -17.07
C SER A 222 -7.89 25.99 -17.17
N ARG A 223 -8.88 25.47 -17.90
CA ARG A 223 -10.22 26.09 -18.00
C ARG A 223 -10.94 26.03 -16.65
N CYS A 224 -10.91 24.87 -16.00
CA CYS A 224 -11.53 24.66 -14.69
C CYS A 224 -10.86 25.52 -13.61
N ASP A 225 -9.54 25.59 -13.60
CA ASP A 225 -8.77 26.43 -12.66
C ASP A 225 -9.05 27.91 -12.84
N ARG A 226 -9.12 28.38 -14.09
CA ARG A 226 -9.50 29.76 -14.36
C ARG A 226 -10.89 30.07 -13.84
N LYS A 227 -11.87 29.19 -14.10
CA LYS A 227 -13.23 29.37 -13.58
C LYS A 227 -13.24 29.45 -12.04
N ARG A 228 -12.55 28.53 -11.36
CA ARG A 228 -12.43 28.54 -9.89
C ARG A 228 -11.81 29.83 -9.36
N ARG A 229 -10.84 30.42 -10.08
CA ARG A 229 -10.21 31.71 -9.73
C ARG A 229 -11.13 32.89 -9.94
N GLU A 230 -11.83 32.93 -11.08
CA GLU A 230 -12.81 33.97 -11.41
C GLU A 230 -13.96 34.01 -10.38
N ASP A 231 -14.38 32.83 -9.90
CA ASP A 231 -15.45 32.70 -8.91
C ASP A 231 -14.97 32.84 -7.46
N ASP A 232 -13.69 33.14 -7.21
CA ASP A 232 -13.05 33.17 -5.88
C ASP A 232 -13.35 31.92 -5.03
N HIS A 233 -13.28 30.75 -5.66
CA HIS A 233 -13.79 29.52 -5.10
C HIS A 233 -13.02 29.05 -3.86
N LEU A 234 -13.75 28.54 -2.86
CA LEU A 234 -13.19 28.06 -1.59
C LEU A 234 -12.06 27.04 -1.76
N SER A 235 -12.06 26.21 -2.81
CA SER A 235 -11.02 25.20 -3.04
C SER A 235 -9.60 25.74 -3.27
N LEU A 236 -9.45 27.06 -3.39
CA LEU A 236 -8.16 27.74 -3.51
C LEU A 236 -7.49 27.98 -2.15
N VAL A 237 -8.22 27.79 -1.05
CA VAL A 237 -7.67 27.88 0.31
C VAL A 237 -6.80 26.65 0.58
N ALA A 238 -5.55 26.86 0.98
CA ALA A 238 -4.65 25.74 1.28
C ALA A 238 -5.21 24.85 2.40
N GLY A 239 -5.16 23.53 2.21
CA GLY A 239 -5.62 22.56 3.22
C GLY A 239 -7.14 22.47 3.41
N ILE A 240 -7.95 23.17 2.60
CA ILE A 240 -9.40 23.02 2.66
C ILE A 240 -9.85 21.70 2.03
N THR A 241 -10.79 21.02 2.67
CA THR A 241 -11.36 19.76 2.18
C THR A 241 -12.75 19.99 1.60
N LYS A 242 -13.25 19.04 0.82
CA LYS A 242 -14.65 19.08 0.34
C LYS A 242 -15.65 19.12 1.51
N VAL A 243 -15.34 18.44 2.61
CA VAL A 243 -16.20 18.45 3.82
C VAL A 243 -16.30 19.86 4.39
N HIS A 244 -15.18 20.60 4.46
CA HIS A 244 -15.19 22.01 4.86
C HIS A 244 -16.02 22.87 3.91
N ILE A 245 -15.80 22.74 2.59
CA ILE A 245 -16.52 23.51 1.56
C ILE A 245 -18.03 23.28 1.66
N ASP A 246 -18.47 22.02 1.74
CA ASP A 246 -19.89 21.67 1.80
C ASP A 246 -20.56 22.20 3.08
N GLU A 247 -19.85 22.24 4.21
CA GLU A 247 -20.38 22.81 5.46
C GLU A 247 -20.41 24.34 5.42
N LEU A 248 -19.34 24.99 4.97
CA LEU A 248 -19.26 26.45 4.83
C LEU A 248 -20.39 27.00 3.94
N ARG A 249 -20.67 26.32 2.81
CA ARG A 249 -21.78 26.67 1.91
C ARG A 249 -23.14 26.57 2.58
N ARG A 250 -23.37 25.61 3.50
CA ARG A 250 -24.63 25.52 4.26
C ARG A 250 -24.87 26.74 5.16
N HIS A 251 -23.80 27.43 5.54
CA HIS A 251 -23.84 28.64 6.34
C HIS A 251 -23.66 29.92 5.50
N GLY A 252 -23.82 29.83 4.17
CA GLY A 252 -23.79 30.98 3.26
C GLY A 252 -22.40 31.53 2.96
N ILE A 253 -21.35 30.76 3.20
CA ILE A 253 -19.96 31.13 2.88
C ILE A 253 -19.60 30.44 1.57
N GLU A 254 -19.47 31.21 0.49
CA GLU A 254 -19.32 30.65 -0.87
C GLU A 254 -17.94 30.95 -1.48
N THR A 255 -17.27 32.02 -1.06
CA THR A 255 -15.98 32.46 -1.61
C THR A 255 -14.84 32.45 -0.58
N MET A 256 -13.58 32.49 -1.06
CA MET A 256 -12.43 32.70 -0.19
C MET A 256 -12.55 34.00 0.60
N THR A 257 -13.04 35.06 -0.05
CA THR A 257 -13.22 36.38 0.56
C THR A 257 -14.26 36.33 1.68
N ASP A 258 -15.39 35.64 1.46
CA ASP A 258 -16.40 35.43 2.51
C ASP A 258 -15.83 34.67 3.69
N LEU A 259 -15.06 33.62 3.41
CA LEU A 259 -14.42 32.81 4.44
C LEU A 259 -13.40 33.65 5.22
N ALA A 260 -12.55 34.41 4.55
CA ALA A 260 -11.59 35.33 5.18
C ALA A 260 -12.26 36.39 6.07
N ALA A 261 -13.49 36.82 5.72
CA ALA A 261 -14.27 37.77 6.50
C ALA A 261 -15.10 37.11 7.62
N MET A 262 -15.24 35.78 7.64
CA MET A 262 -16.03 35.06 8.65
C MET A 262 -15.52 35.38 10.07
N PRO A 263 -16.41 35.69 11.04
CA PRO A 263 -15.98 35.97 12.40
C PRO A 263 -15.46 34.72 13.13
N VAL A 264 -14.46 34.92 13.99
CA VAL A 264 -13.92 33.92 14.92
C VAL A 264 -14.11 34.45 16.35
N PRO A 265 -14.65 33.66 17.30
CA PRO A 265 -15.06 32.26 17.17
C PRO A 265 -16.29 32.09 16.26
N LEU A 266 -16.47 30.88 15.71
CA LEU A 266 -17.57 30.61 14.77
C LEU A 266 -18.94 30.94 15.38
N PRO A 267 -19.84 31.60 14.63
CA PRO A 267 -21.19 31.93 15.11
C PRO A 267 -22.13 30.71 15.12
N TRP A 268 -21.68 29.56 14.63
CA TRP A 268 -22.43 28.32 14.50
C TRP A 268 -21.57 27.11 14.87
N ARG A 269 -22.24 25.99 15.17
CA ARG A 269 -21.58 24.72 15.46
C ARG A 269 -21.58 23.85 14.20
N PRO A 270 -20.40 23.43 13.68
CA PRO A 270 -20.34 22.54 12.52
C PRO A 270 -21.07 21.22 12.78
N SER A 271 -21.83 20.76 11.79
CA SER A 271 -22.44 19.42 11.79
C SER A 271 -21.44 18.33 11.41
N ARG A 272 -20.35 18.70 10.73
CA ARG A 272 -19.25 17.83 10.29
C ARG A 272 -17.91 18.50 10.58
N GLY A 273 -16.91 17.75 11.04
CA GLY A 273 -15.59 18.28 11.41
C GLY A 273 -15.59 19.03 12.75
N ALA A 274 -14.40 19.41 13.21
CA ALA A 274 -14.22 20.11 14.48
C ALA A 274 -14.20 21.64 14.29
N VAL A 275 -14.68 22.40 15.27
CA VAL A 275 -14.76 23.87 15.25
C VAL A 275 -13.40 24.50 14.88
N HIS A 276 -12.33 24.07 15.55
CA HIS A 276 -10.98 24.60 15.34
C HIS A 276 -10.47 24.40 13.90
N SER A 277 -10.90 23.33 13.20
CA SER A 277 -10.49 23.08 11.82
C SER A 277 -11.04 24.16 10.88
N TYR A 278 -12.27 24.63 11.11
CA TYR A 278 -12.85 25.74 10.35
C TYR A 278 -12.19 27.07 10.69
N GLU A 279 -11.82 27.31 11.96
CA GLU A 279 -11.08 28.51 12.36
C GLU A 279 -9.70 28.55 11.67
N ARG A 280 -9.01 27.41 11.56
CA ARG A 280 -7.72 27.31 10.87
C ARG A 280 -7.84 27.59 9.37
N VAL A 281 -8.80 26.97 8.70
CA VAL A 281 -9.08 27.18 7.27
C VAL A 281 -9.52 28.63 7.00
N ARG A 282 -10.28 29.23 7.92
CA ARG A 282 -10.61 30.66 7.89
C ARG A 282 -9.38 31.54 7.95
N GLU A 283 -8.49 31.31 8.91
CA GLU A 283 -7.26 32.11 9.03
C GLU A 283 -6.32 31.90 7.83
N GLN A 284 -6.29 30.69 7.26
CA GLN A 284 -5.59 30.41 6.01
C GLN A 284 -6.18 31.20 4.83
N ALA A 285 -7.50 31.30 4.73
CA ALA A 285 -8.16 32.16 3.74
C ALA A 285 -7.81 33.65 3.99
N ARG A 286 -7.81 34.12 5.24
CA ARG A 286 -7.46 35.50 5.59
C ARG A 286 -6.08 35.88 5.04
N ILE A 287 -5.04 35.14 5.39
CA ILE A 287 -3.69 35.50 4.96
C ILE A 287 -3.51 35.36 3.44
N GLN A 288 -4.20 34.42 2.79
CA GLN A 288 -4.19 34.29 1.33
C GLN A 288 -4.85 35.48 0.63
N VAL A 289 -5.95 36.00 1.17
CA VAL A 289 -6.60 37.22 0.66
C VAL A 289 -5.69 38.43 0.86
N GLU A 290 -5.12 38.60 2.05
CA GLU A 290 -4.17 39.69 2.35
C GLU A 290 -2.94 39.65 1.42
N GLY A 291 -2.36 38.46 1.18
CA GLY A 291 -1.23 38.31 0.27
C GLY A 291 -1.60 38.61 -1.19
N ARG A 292 -2.81 38.22 -1.63
CA ARG A 292 -3.33 38.57 -2.96
C ARG A 292 -3.49 40.08 -3.12
N GLU A 293 -3.99 40.78 -2.11
CA GLU A 293 -4.14 42.24 -2.11
C GLU A 293 -2.79 42.97 -2.06
N ALA A 294 -1.84 42.44 -1.29
CA ALA A 294 -0.48 42.97 -1.20
C ALA A 294 0.37 42.72 -2.46
N GLY A 295 0.01 41.71 -3.26
CA GLY A 295 0.80 41.29 -4.43
C GLY A 295 2.11 40.61 -4.05
N SER A 296 2.25 40.11 -2.83
CA SER A 296 3.44 39.42 -2.31
C SER A 296 3.06 38.23 -1.44
N VAL A 297 3.97 37.26 -1.30
CA VAL A 297 3.77 36.16 -0.35
C VAL A 297 4.01 36.69 1.07
N LEU A 298 3.01 36.53 1.93
CA LEU A 298 3.04 36.87 3.35
C LEU A 298 3.13 35.61 4.19
N HIS A 299 3.64 35.75 5.41
CA HIS A 299 3.64 34.69 6.41
C HIS A 299 3.40 35.24 7.81
N GLU A 300 2.91 34.38 8.69
CA GLU A 300 2.83 34.62 10.12
C GLU A 300 3.23 33.35 10.89
N LEU A 301 3.81 33.53 12.07
CA LEU A 301 4.28 32.42 12.90
C LEU A 301 3.14 31.90 13.78
N LEU A 302 3.04 30.58 13.89
CA LEU A 302 2.06 29.91 14.75
C LEU A 302 2.58 29.83 16.20
N PRO A 303 1.69 29.62 17.19
CA PRO A 303 2.11 29.40 18.58
C PRO A 303 3.11 28.25 18.71
N VAL A 304 4.14 28.45 19.53
CA VAL A 304 5.18 27.45 19.77
C VAL A 304 4.58 26.24 20.47
N THR A 305 4.72 25.07 19.84
CA THR A 305 4.31 23.78 20.39
C THR A 305 5.53 22.89 20.55
N GLU A 306 5.74 22.32 21.73
CA GLU A 306 6.89 21.46 22.00
C GLU A 306 6.91 20.24 21.06
N GLY A 307 8.07 19.97 20.46
CA GLY A 307 8.25 18.85 19.54
C GLY A 307 7.78 19.09 18.10
N PHE A 308 7.18 20.24 17.81
CA PHE A 308 6.61 20.56 16.49
C PHE A 308 7.02 21.93 15.96
N GLY A 309 6.88 22.11 14.65
CA GLY A 309 7.19 23.38 13.98
C GLY A 309 8.65 23.78 14.21
N LEU A 310 8.89 25.03 14.60
CA LEU A 310 10.23 25.54 14.89
C LEU A 310 10.93 24.85 16.08
N ALA A 311 10.19 24.12 16.94
CA ALA A 311 10.78 23.34 18.03
C ALA A 311 11.34 21.98 17.57
N SER A 312 11.03 21.55 16.34
CA SER A 312 11.57 20.33 15.73
C SER A 312 12.90 20.56 14.99
N LEU A 313 13.32 21.83 14.83
CA LEU A 313 14.57 22.18 14.17
C LEU A 313 15.77 21.91 15.08
N PRO A 314 16.71 21.02 14.70
CA PRO A 314 17.95 20.84 15.44
C PRO A 314 18.88 22.04 15.28
N GLU A 315 19.96 22.07 16.06
CA GLU A 315 21.00 23.09 15.88
C GLU A 315 21.73 22.85 14.54
N PRO A 316 21.92 23.90 13.72
CA PRO A 316 22.73 23.82 12.49
C PRO A 316 24.13 23.25 12.73
N SER A 317 24.55 22.30 11.89
CA SER A 317 25.93 21.80 11.84
C SER A 317 26.58 22.14 10.49
N VAL A 318 27.89 22.38 10.49
CA VAL A 318 28.67 22.46 9.24
C VAL A 318 28.71 21.12 8.49
N GLY A 319 28.40 20.02 9.20
CA GLY A 319 28.24 18.69 8.66
C GLY A 319 26.91 18.44 7.94
N ASP A 320 25.96 19.37 7.98
CA ASP A 320 24.61 19.17 7.43
C ASP A 320 24.61 18.85 5.93
N ILE A 321 23.62 18.05 5.52
CA ILE A 321 23.39 17.60 4.14
C ILE A 321 21.96 18.00 3.74
N PHE A 322 21.79 18.51 2.52
CA PHE A 322 20.49 18.81 1.93
C PHE A 322 20.26 17.85 0.77
N PHE A 323 19.26 16.99 0.90
CA PHE A 323 19.09 15.80 0.07
C PHE A 323 17.75 15.82 -0.68
N ASP A 324 17.80 15.47 -1.96
CA ASP A 324 16.65 15.36 -2.84
C ASP A 324 16.84 14.19 -3.84
N LEU A 325 15.75 13.49 -4.16
CA LEU A 325 15.76 12.34 -5.06
C LEU A 325 14.85 12.59 -6.26
N GLU A 326 15.33 12.25 -7.45
CA GLU A 326 14.45 12.07 -8.61
C GLU A 326 14.22 10.59 -8.87
N GLY A 327 12.94 10.22 -8.95
CA GLY A 327 12.51 8.85 -9.14
C GLY A 327 11.42 8.71 -10.19
N ASP A 328 11.30 7.50 -10.72
CA ASP A 328 10.21 7.09 -11.57
C ASP A 328 9.58 5.80 -11.04
N PRO A 329 8.36 5.81 -10.50
CA PRO A 329 7.71 4.61 -9.97
C PRO A 329 7.36 3.56 -11.04
N PHE A 330 7.40 3.92 -12.33
CA PHE A 330 7.02 3.07 -13.45
C PHE A 330 8.21 2.47 -14.22
N ALA A 331 9.44 2.82 -13.85
CA ALA A 331 10.65 2.23 -14.42
C ALA A 331 10.86 0.78 -13.91
N GLY A 332 10.85 -0.19 -14.84
CA GLY A 332 11.00 -1.63 -14.52
C GLY A 332 9.94 -2.18 -13.55
N GLU A 333 10.25 -3.30 -12.90
CA GLU A 333 9.34 -3.99 -11.96
C GLU A 333 9.31 -3.40 -10.53
N GLY A 334 9.69 -2.14 -10.34
CA GLY A 334 9.81 -1.57 -8.99
C GLY A 334 9.93 -0.05 -8.88
N GLY A 335 9.92 0.66 -10.01
CA GLY A 335 10.38 2.05 -10.07
C GLY A 335 11.89 2.15 -9.92
N LEU A 336 12.48 3.29 -10.26
CA LEU A 336 13.91 3.55 -10.20
C LEU A 336 14.16 4.95 -9.64
N GLU A 337 14.98 5.06 -8.60
CA GLU A 337 15.56 6.35 -8.20
C GLU A 337 16.75 6.62 -9.12
N TYR A 338 16.57 7.51 -10.09
CA TYR A 338 17.53 7.70 -11.18
C TYR A 338 18.50 8.86 -10.95
N LEU A 339 18.27 9.69 -9.93
CA LEU A 339 19.21 10.73 -9.50
C LEU A 339 19.20 10.90 -7.98
N PHE A 340 20.38 10.73 -7.37
CA PHE A 340 20.65 11.07 -5.97
C PHE A 340 21.35 12.42 -5.92
N GLY A 341 20.62 13.44 -5.49
CA GLY A 341 21.09 14.81 -5.37
C GLY A 341 21.37 15.20 -3.94
N TYR A 342 22.56 15.71 -3.64
CA TYR A 342 22.81 16.27 -2.32
C TYR A 342 23.82 17.41 -2.31
N THR A 343 23.53 18.43 -1.50
CA THR A 343 24.37 19.61 -1.28
C THR A 343 24.90 19.62 0.14
N PHE A 344 26.16 20.00 0.33
CA PHE A 344 26.84 20.06 1.62
C PHE A 344 28.02 21.04 1.59
N ILE A 345 28.57 21.37 2.77
CA ILE A 345 29.80 22.16 2.89
C ILE A 345 31.03 21.25 2.75
N ASP A 346 31.92 21.55 1.81
CA ASP A 346 33.16 20.80 1.59
C ASP A 346 34.28 21.18 2.58
N GLY A 347 35.42 20.47 2.50
CA GLY A 347 36.58 20.73 3.37
C GLY A 347 37.24 22.11 3.19
N ASN A 348 36.88 22.86 2.13
CA ASN A 348 37.34 24.22 1.88
C ASN A 348 36.29 25.28 2.29
N ASN A 349 35.23 24.86 2.98
CA ASN A 349 34.10 25.70 3.36
C ASN A 349 33.31 26.25 2.16
N GLY A 350 33.38 25.55 1.01
CA GLY A 350 32.59 25.84 -0.19
C GLY A 350 31.32 24.99 -0.26
N ILE A 351 30.33 25.44 -1.03
CA ILE A 351 29.13 24.66 -1.32
C ILE A 351 29.49 23.63 -2.40
N ALA A 352 29.40 22.35 -2.06
CA ALA A 352 29.53 21.23 -2.99
C ALA A 352 28.16 20.60 -3.25
N TYR A 353 27.99 20.08 -4.48
CA TYR A 353 26.80 19.35 -4.90
C TYR A 353 27.23 18.07 -5.62
N THR A 354 26.57 16.97 -5.29
CA THR A 354 26.75 15.67 -5.94
C THR A 354 25.46 15.26 -6.63
N ALA A 355 25.60 14.70 -7.84
CA ALA A 355 24.52 14.23 -8.70
C ALA A 355 24.85 12.82 -9.20
N ASP A 356 24.44 11.80 -8.45
CA ASP A 356 24.71 10.41 -8.79
C ASP A 356 23.54 9.83 -9.60
N TRP A 357 23.76 9.69 -10.91
CA TRP A 357 22.77 9.14 -11.85
C TRP A 357 22.76 7.61 -11.84
N ALA A 358 21.56 7.03 -11.95
CA ALA A 358 21.34 5.60 -12.13
C ALA A 358 20.35 5.35 -13.27
N LEU A 359 20.76 4.58 -14.26
CA LEU A 359 19.92 4.12 -15.36
C LEU A 359 19.65 2.61 -15.31
N SER A 360 20.23 1.92 -14.32
CA SER A 360 19.96 0.51 -14.04
C SER A 360 19.74 0.26 -12.55
N ARG A 361 19.20 -0.93 -12.22
CA ARG A 361 18.96 -1.34 -10.84
C ARG A 361 20.27 -1.48 -10.05
N GLU A 362 21.33 -1.95 -10.71
CA GLU A 362 22.67 -2.09 -10.16
C GLU A 362 23.27 -0.73 -9.84
N GLU A 363 23.12 0.25 -10.75
CA GLU A 363 23.55 1.63 -10.51
C GLU A 363 22.77 2.30 -9.37
N GLU A 364 21.45 2.08 -9.29
CA GLU A 364 20.61 2.56 -8.18
C GLU A 364 21.12 2.01 -6.84
N LYS A 365 21.43 0.71 -6.78
CA LYS A 365 22.00 0.08 -5.58
C LYS A 365 23.34 0.73 -5.20
N LEU A 366 24.24 0.91 -6.17
CA LEU A 366 25.56 1.50 -5.93
C LEU A 366 25.47 2.95 -5.46
N ASN A 367 24.55 3.74 -6.02
CA ASN A 367 24.34 5.13 -5.62
C ASN A 367 23.70 5.22 -4.22
N PHE A 368 22.74 4.35 -3.91
CA PHE A 368 22.19 4.21 -2.57
C PHE A 368 23.28 3.89 -1.54
N GLU A 369 24.10 2.86 -1.80
CA GLU A 369 25.20 2.47 -0.90
C GLU A 369 26.22 3.60 -0.75
N ARG A 370 26.60 4.26 -1.86
CA ARG A 370 27.53 5.40 -1.85
C ARG A 370 27.01 6.57 -1.02
N PHE A 371 25.73 6.93 -1.16
CA PHE A 371 25.15 8.02 -0.40
C PHE A 371 25.16 7.71 1.10
N ILE A 372 24.78 6.50 1.50
CA ILE A 372 24.79 6.12 2.92
C ILE A 372 26.22 6.03 3.48
N ASP A 373 27.17 5.48 2.73
CA ASP A 373 28.58 5.45 3.12
C ASP A 373 29.15 6.86 3.29
N PHE A 374 28.78 7.79 2.39
CA PHE A 374 29.13 9.20 2.51
C PHE A 374 28.56 9.83 3.79
N VAL A 375 27.29 9.59 4.10
CA VAL A 375 26.64 10.10 5.32
C VAL A 375 27.35 9.57 6.57
N VAL A 376 27.62 8.26 6.63
CA VAL A 376 28.26 7.62 7.78
C VAL A 376 29.68 8.16 8.00
N ALA A 377 30.50 8.21 6.94
CA ALA A 377 31.85 8.77 7.03
C ALA A 377 31.84 10.25 7.43
N ARG A 378 30.84 11.02 6.98
CA ARG A 378 30.66 12.41 7.38
C ARG A 378 30.22 12.53 8.84
N GLN A 379 29.40 11.61 9.34
CA GLN A 379 28.94 11.60 10.74
C GLN A 379 30.08 11.34 11.73
N GLU A 380 31.09 10.56 11.34
CA GLU A 380 32.31 10.38 12.15
C GLU A 380 33.06 11.71 12.38
N GLN A 381 33.03 12.60 11.39
CA GLN A 381 33.65 13.93 11.46
C GLN A 381 32.74 14.97 12.13
N TYR A 382 31.44 14.88 11.89
CA TYR A 382 30.42 15.80 12.38
C TYR A 382 29.31 15.02 13.10
N PRO A 383 29.51 14.67 14.39
CA PRO A 383 28.56 13.86 15.15
C PRO A 383 27.18 14.50 15.34
N ASP A 384 27.07 15.80 15.10
CA ASP A 384 25.86 16.61 15.19
C ASP A 384 25.20 16.89 13.82
N LEU A 385 25.66 16.27 12.73
CA LEU A 385 25.06 16.49 11.41
C LEU A 385 23.60 16.05 11.34
N HIS A 386 22.85 16.72 10.46
CA HIS A 386 21.50 16.34 10.07
C HIS A 386 21.36 16.29 8.54
N ILE A 387 20.37 15.53 8.08
CA ILE A 387 19.99 15.37 6.67
C ILE A 387 18.64 16.05 6.49
N TYR A 388 18.65 17.22 5.87
CA TYR A 388 17.44 17.97 5.59
C TYR A 388 16.85 17.56 4.25
N HIS A 389 15.53 17.42 4.23
CA HIS A 389 14.75 17.13 3.04
C HIS A 389 13.44 17.91 3.12
N PHE A 390 12.79 18.15 1.97
CA PHE A 390 11.59 18.96 1.98
C PHE A 390 10.38 18.16 2.45
N ALA A 391 10.16 16.92 2.01
CA ALA A 391 8.91 16.18 2.24
C ALA A 391 9.21 14.72 2.68
N PRO A 392 8.25 13.90 3.13
CA PRO A 392 8.57 12.56 3.64
C PRO A 392 9.02 11.53 2.58
N TYR A 393 9.15 11.94 1.30
CA TYR A 393 9.46 11.04 0.19
C TYR A 393 10.86 10.44 0.33
N GLU A 394 11.89 11.25 0.64
CA GLU A 394 13.28 10.81 0.60
C GLU A 394 13.59 9.74 1.66
N PRO A 395 13.21 9.90 2.95
CA PRO A 395 13.39 8.84 3.93
C PRO A 395 12.57 7.58 3.60
N ALA A 396 11.39 7.73 2.98
CA ALA A 396 10.58 6.59 2.54
C ALA A 396 11.23 5.84 1.36
N ALA A 397 11.85 6.57 0.43
CA ALA A 397 12.61 6.00 -0.68
C ALA A 397 13.84 5.25 -0.17
N LEU A 398 14.61 5.82 0.77
CA LEU A 398 15.76 5.15 1.37
C LEU A 398 15.36 3.86 2.13
N LYS A 399 14.24 3.87 2.88
CA LYS A 399 13.69 2.67 3.53
C LYS A 399 13.31 1.59 2.51
N ARG A 400 12.69 2.00 1.38
CA ARG A 400 12.33 1.10 0.28
C ARG A 400 13.56 0.51 -0.39
N LEU A 401 14.59 1.32 -0.67
CA LEU A 401 15.84 0.89 -1.27
C LEU A 401 16.62 -0.05 -0.34
N MET A 402 16.70 0.27 0.95
CA MET A 402 17.27 -0.60 1.98
C MET A 402 16.60 -1.98 1.98
N GLY A 403 15.26 -2.04 2.01
CA GLY A 403 14.52 -3.29 1.98
C GLY A 403 14.65 -4.06 0.66
N ARG A 404 14.68 -3.35 -0.48
CA ARG A 404 14.81 -3.92 -1.83
C ARG A 404 16.19 -4.54 -2.04
N HIS A 405 17.24 -3.80 -1.73
CA HIS A 405 18.62 -4.18 -2.00
C HIS A 405 19.25 -5.01 -0.87
N ALA A 406 18.55 -5.11 0.26
CA ALA A 406 19.03 -5.78 1.48
C ALA A 406 20.43 -5.30 1.88
N SER A 407 20.66 -3.99 1.81
CA SER A 407 21.96 -3.35 2.04
C SER A 407 21.82 -2.11 2.92
N ARG A 408 22.89 -1.78 3.65
CA ARG A 408 23.01 -0.66 4.60
C ARG A 408 21.87 -0.54 5.62
N GLU A 409 21.37 -1.68 6.05
CA GLU A 409 20.19 -1.77 6.90
C GLU A 409 20.42 -1.24 8.32
N GLU A 410 21.63 -1.41 8.86
CA GLU A 410 21.96 -0.95 10.21
C GLU A 410 22.22 0.56 10.24
N GLU A 411 22.88 1.07 9.20
CA GLU A 411 23.22 2.47 9.00
C GLU A 411 21.94 3.30 8.85
N ILE A 412 21.02 2.90 7.96
CA ILE A 412 19.72 3.57 7.81
C ILE A 412 18.94 3.56 9.13
N ASP A 413 18.91 2.42 9.82
CA ASP A 413 18.19 2.29 11.09
C ASP A 413 18.81 3.16 12.20
N ALA A 414 20.13 3.27 12.26
CA ALA A 414 20.83 4.16 13.18
C ALA A 414 20.53 5.64 12.89
N LEU A 415 20.51 6.05 11.62
CA LEU A 415 20.15 7.41 11.20
C LEU A 415 18.69 7.75 11.57
N LEU A 416 17.76 6.81 11.36
CA LEU A 416 16.35 6.98 11.74
C LEU A 416 16.17 7.04 13.26
N ARG A 417 16.79 6.12 14.01
CA ARG A 417 16.71 6.08 15.48
C ARG A 417 17.28 7.33 16.15
N SER A 418 18.36 7.87 15.59
CA SER A 418 18.96 9.11 16.07
C SER A 418 18.33 10.39 15.49
N LYS A 419 17.18 10.27 14.80
CA LYS A 419 16.40 11.38 14.24
C LYS A 419 17.24 12.34 13.38
N ARG A 420 18.09 11.77 12.51
CA ARG A 420 18.99 12.56 11.65
C ARG A 420 18.30 13.19 10.45
N PHE A 421 17.20 12.61 10.00
CA PHE A 421 16.38 13.18 8.92
C PHE A 421 15.47 14.26 9.48
N VAL A 422 15.51 15.44 8.86
CA VAL A 422 14.71 16.62 9.25
C VAL A 422 13.79 17.02 8.10
N ASP A 423 12.49 16.83 8.32
CA ASP A 423 11.42 17.17 7.38
C ASP A 423 11.05 18.66 7.51
N LEU A 424 11.50 19.49 6.57
CA LEU A 424 11.24 20.92 6.60
C LEU A 424 9.79 21.28 6.24
N TYR A 425 9.07 20.44 5.48
CA TYR A 425 7.65 20.65 5.21
C TYR A 425 6.84 20.53 6.50
N SER A 426 7.11 19.52 7.34
CA SER A 426 6.47 19.37 8.65
C SER A 426 6.79 20.55 9.58
N VAL A 427 8.04 21.02 9.58
CA VAL A 427 8.44 22.22 10.35
C VAL A 427 7.64 23.45 9.91
N ILE A 428 7.46 23.68 8.61
CA ILE A 428 6.72 24.83 8.09
C ILE A 428 5.25 24.71 8.42
N ARG A 429 4.62 23.58 8.07
CA ARG A 429 3.19 23.38 8.24
C ARG A 429 2.73 23.56 9.68
N ASN A 430 3.60 23.23 10.63
CA ASN A 430 3.33 23.35 12.07
C ASN A 430 3.89 24.63 12.71
N GLY A 431 4.81 25.34 12.04
CA GLY A 431 5.50 26.51 12.58
C GLY A 431 4.95 27.85 12.07
N LEU A 432 4.35 27.86 10.88
CA LEU A 432 3.88 29.09 10.25
C LEU A 432 2.67 28.88 9.36
N ARG A 433 2.01 29.98 9.02
CA ARG A 433 0.97 30.06 8.01
C ARG A 433 1.43 31.02 6.92
N ALA A 434 1.37 30.60 5.65
CA ALA A 434 1.77 31.41 4.50
C ALA A 434 0.60 31.68 3.55
N SER A 435 0.64 32.81 2.84
CA SER A 435 -0.37 33.23 1.85
C SER A 435 -0.24 32.48 0.52
N VAL A 436 -0.12 31.17 0.57
CA VAL A 436 0.05 30.29 -0.59
C VAL A 436 -1.15 29.35 -0.73
N GLU A 437 -1.44 28.92 -1.96
CA GLU A 437 -2.51 27.94 -2.24
C GLU A 437 -2.06 26.50 -1.98
N SER A 438 -0.75 26.25 -1.94
CA SER A 438 -0.14 25.00 -1.55
C SER A 438 1.24 25.24 -0.95
N TYR A 439 1.64 24.37 -0.01
CA TYR A 439 2.93 24.45 0.67
C TYR A 439 4.02 23.67 -0.08
N SER A 440 4.03 23.70 -1.41
CA SER A 440 5.19 23.21 -2.16
C SER A 440 6.36 24.19 -2.00
N ILE A 441 7.60 23.69 -2.00
CA ILE A 441 8.78 24.54 -1.79
C ILE A 441 8.81 25.72 -2.77
N LYS A 442 8.45 25.46 -4.05
CA LYS A 442 8.32 26.46 -5.13
C LYS A 442 7.38 27.62 -4.80
N LYS A 443 6.30 27.37 -4.03
CA LYS A 443 5.38 28.43 -3.60
C LYS A 443 5.90 29.23 -2.40
N LEU A 444 6.84 28.67 -1.65
CA LEU A 444 7.44 29.27 -0.45
C LEU A 444 8.75 30.01 -0.76
N GLU A 445 9.43 29.70 -1.86
CA GLU A 445 10.66 30.37 -2.33
C GLU A 445 10.66 31.90 -2.25
N PRO A 446 9.55 32.61 -2.53
CA PRO A 446 9.50 34.06 -2.35
C PRO A 446 9.69 34.55 -0.91
N LEU A 447 9.45 33.72 0.11
CA LEU A 447 9.63 34.10 1.52
C LEU A 447 11.10 34.22 1.94
N TYR A 448 11.99 33.54 1.22
CA TYR A 448 13.43 33.50 1.50
C TYR A 448 14.26 33.90 0.28
N ASP A 449 13.67 34.72 -0.60
CA ASP A 449 14.30 35.37 -1.75
C ASP A 449 15.10 34.42 -2.65
N PHE A 450 14.61 33.19 -2.85
CA PHE A 450 15.28 32.21 -3.70
C PHE A 450 14.85 32.34 -5.15
N SER A 451 15.84 32.34 -6.05
CA SER A 451 15.64 32.30 -7.49
C SER A 451 16.32 31.05 -8.05
N ARG A 452 15.56 30.25 -8.79
CA ARG A 452 16.05 29.02 -9.43
C ARG A 452 16.93 29.37 -10.63
N ASP A 453 18.03 28.63 -10.78
CA ASP A 453 18.88 28.71 -11.96
C ASP A 453 18.20 28.03 -13.16
N THR A 454 17.40 26.99 -12.91
CA THR A 454 16.70 26.20 -13.93
C THR A 454 15.24 26.62 -14.09
N GLU A 455 14.82 26.85 -15.34
CA GLU A 455 13.44 27.23 -15.64
C GLU A 455 12.49 26.02 -15.49
N LEU A 456 11.40 26.18 -14.74
CA LEU A 456 10.51 25.06 -14.39
C LEU A 456 9.86 24.41 -15.63
N SER A 457 9.56 25.20 -16.67
CA SER A 457 8.94 24.64 -17.88
C SER A 457 9.90 23.75 -18.67
N GLU A 458 11.20 24.07 -18.66
CA GLU A 458 12.25 23.25 -19.28
C GLU A 458 12.52 21.99 -18.44
N ALA A 459 12.62 22.14 -17.12
CA ALA A 459 12.80 21.03 -16.18
C ALA A 459 11.70 19.97 -16.33
N ASN A 460 10.43 20.40 -16.33
CA ASN A 460 9.29 19.48 -16.47
C ASN A 460 9.34 18.66 -17.77
N LYS A 461 9.79 19.26 -18.89
CA LYS A 461 9.93 18.56 -20.17
C LYS A 461 11.07 17.53 -20.13
N ALA A 462 12.20 17.91 -19.54
CA ALA A 462 13.37 17.04 -19.41
C ALA A 462 13.08 15.85 -18.49
N LEU A 463 12.46 16.10 -17.32
CA LEU A 463 12.01 15.06 -16.39
C LEU A 463 11.08 14.06 -17.08
N ALA A 464 10.03 14.54 -17.75
CA ALA A 464 9.08 13.69 -18.47
C ALA A 464 9.78 12.84 -19.55
N LYS A 465 10.76 13.41 -20.25
CA LYS A 465 11.56 12.68 -21.25
C LYS A 465 12.47 11.63 -20.63
N VAL A 466 13.14 11.92 -19.50
CA VAL A 466 14.00 10.96 -18.80
C VAL A 466 13.19 9.78 -18.30
N GLN A 467 12.07 10.05 -17.63
CA GLN A 467 11.12 9.03 -17.15
C GLN A 467 10.69 8.12 -18.29
N ALA A 468 10.23 8.71 -19.40
CA ALA A 468 9.87 7.97 -20.61
C ALA A 468 10.96 7.04 -21.14
N CYS A 469 12.21 7.51 -21.20
CA CYS A 469 13.32 6.71 -21.72
C CYS A 469 13.68 5.57 -20.77
N LEU A 470 13.68 5.81 -19.46
CA LEU A 470 13.89 4.78 -18.43
C LEU A 470 12.81 3.70 -18.51
N GLU A 471 11.56 4.12 -18.61
CA GLU A 471 10.39 3.27 -18.76
C GLU A 471 10.39 2.41 -20.02
N LEU A 472 10.92 2.94 -21.13
CA LEU A 472 11.00 2.28 -22.44
C LEU A 472 12.26 1.43 -22.63
N GLY A 473 13.25 1.53 -21.72
CA GLY A 473 14.60 0.99 -21.94
C GLY A 473 15.39 1.73 -23.04
N ASP A 474 14.90 2.89 -23.47
CA ASP A 474 15.42 3.72 -24.55
C ASP A 474 16.53 4.66 -24.02
N LEU A 475 17.44 4.13 -23.20
CA LEU A 475 18.43 4.90 -22.44
C LEU A 475 19.33 5.79 -23.31
N ALA A 476 19.54 5.41 -24.57
CA ALA A 476 20.32 6.19 -25.55
C ALA A 476 19.69 7.56 -25.90
N PHE A 477 18.40 7.76 -25.62
CA PHE A 477 17.69 9.02 -25.88
C PHE A 477 17.74 10.00 -24.71
N ILE A 478 18.29 9.58 -23.56
CA ILE A 478 18.64 10.45 -22.44
C ILE A 478 19.97 11.12 -22.76
N ASN A 479 19.91 12.29 -23.40
CA ASN A 479 21.11 13.02 -23.80
C ASN A 479 21.67 13.88 -22.64
N ASP A 480 22.89 14.37 -22.80
CA ASP A 480 23.57 15.18 -21.78
C ASP A 480 22.86 16.49 -21.47
N VAL A 481 22.10 17.06 -22.43
CA VAL A 481 21.32 18.29 -22.21
C VAL A 481 20.17 18.00 -21.23
N ASP A 482 19.41 16.93 -21.46
CA ASP A 482 18.32 16.53 -20.57
C ASP A 482 18.87 16.21 -19.17
N ARG A 483 19.98 15.47 -19.08
CA ARG A 483 20.64 15.19 -17.80
C ARG A 483 21.09 16.47 -17.10
N SER A 484 21.65 17.43 -17.83
CA SER A 484 22.11 18.71 -17.28
C SER A 484 20.94 19.53 -16.73
N VAL A 485 19.81 19.58 -17.44
CA VAL A 485 18.60 20.29 -16.99
C VAL A 485 18.01 19.63 -15.74
N VAL A 486 17.85 18.30 -15.74
CA VAL A 486 17.35 17.57 -14.56
C VAL A 486 18.29 17.72 -13.36
N THR A 487 19.60 17.63 -13.60
CA THR A 487 20.62 17.83 -12.55
C THR A 487 20.57 19.25 -11.98
N GLY A 488 20.36 20.26 -12.82
CA GLY A 488 20.20 21.65 -12.38
C GLY A 488 18.93 21.87 -11.56
N TYR A 489 17.81 21.26 -11.99
CA TYR A 489 16.54 21.32 -11.29
C TYR A 489 16.63 20.69 -9.88
N ASN A 490 17.17 19.48 -9.77
CA ASN A 490 17.37 18.80 -8.49
C ASN A 490 18.40 19.52 -7.59
N ARG A 491 19.44 20.13 -8.17
CA ARG A 491 20.35 21.02 -7.44
C ARG A 491 19.61 22.22 -6.84
N ASP A 492 18.73 22.86 -7.61
CA ASP A 492 17.91 23.97 -7.14
C ASP A 492 17.02 23.54 -5.97
N ASP A 493 16.46 22.32 -6.00
CA ASP A 493 15.66 21.77 -4.89
C ASP A 493 16.51 21.56 -3.61
N CYS A 494 17.73 21.00 -3.74
CA CYS A 494 18.66 20.88 -2.62
C CYS A 494 19.05 22.24 -2.02
N VAL A 495 19.39 23.23 -2.86
CA VAL A 495 19.79 24.57 -2.41
C VAL A 495 18.61 25.35 -1.83
N SER A 496 17.42 25.23 -2.43
CA SER A 496 16.19 25.83 -1.91
C SER A 496 15.88 25.29 -0.51
N THR A 497 16.03 23.98 -0.29
CA THR A 497 15.89 23.33 1.02
C THR A 497 16.88 23.87 2.04
N TRP A 498 18.14 24.12 1.65
CA TRP A 498 19.11 24.82 2.50
C TRP A 498 18.62 26.22 2.86
N ARG A 499 18.32 27.06 1.85
CA ARG A 499 17.90 28.45 2.09
C ARG A 499 16.68 28.54 2.99
N LEU A 500 15.77 27.60 2.84
CA LEU A 500 14.60 27.46 3.69
C LEU A 500 15.00 27.12 5.14
N ARG A 501 15.92 26.17 5.38
CA ARG A 501 16.45 25.88 6.73
C ARG A 501 17.02 27.14 7.38
N ASP A 502 17.90 27.86 6.67
CA ASP A 502 18.53 29.07 7.19
C ASP A 502 17.48 30.16 7.52
N TRP A 503 16.47 30.31 6.68
CA TRP A 503 15.37 31.24 6.90
C TRP A 503 14.51 30.86 8.11
N LEU A 504 14.23 29.57 8.32
CA LEU A 504 13.50 29.08 9.48
C LEU A 504 14.28 29.32 10.79
N GLU A 505 15.61 29.16 10.78
CA GLU A 505 16.48 29.51 11.91
C GLU A 505 16.42 31.01 12.24
N LEU A 506 16.33 31.87 11.21
CA LEU A 506 16.09 33.30 11.41
C LEU A 506 14.73 33.56 12.06
N GLN A 507 13.65 32.90 11.60
CA GLN A 507 12.32 33.04 12.22
C GLN A 507 12.32 32.60 13.69
N ARG A 508 12.99 31.47 13.97
CA ARG A 508 13.16 30.96 15.33
C ARG A 508 13.91 31.95 16.21
N THR A 509 15.02 32.51 15.72
CA THR A 509 15.80 33.54 16.42
C THR A 509 14.97 34.78 16.73
N ASN A 510 14.15 35.22 15.77
CA ASN A 510 13.25 36.36 15.96
C ASN A 510 12.24 36.12 17.11
N LEU A 511 11.65 34.92 17.20
CA LEU A 511 10.74 34.57 18.28
C LEU A 511 11.42 34.51 19.65
N ILE A 512 12.66 34.00 19.71
CA ILE A 512 13.45 33.96 20.94
C ILE A 512 13.78 35.38 21.41
N ASN A 513 14.15 36.28 20.48
CA ASN A 513 14.49 37.67 20.80
C ASN A 513 13.29 38.45 21.39
N VAL A 514 12.06 38.08 21.06
CA VAL A 514 10.85 38.68 21.65
C VAL A 514 10.35 37.94 22.90
N GLY A 515 11.12 36.97 23.43
CA GLY A 515 10.91 36.35 24.73
C GLY A 515 10.30 34.94 24.73
N ASN A 516 10.11 34.30 23.56
CA ASN A 516 9.61 32.92 23.52
C ASN A 516 10.72 31.92 23.88
N ILE A 517 10.36 30.86 24.61
CA ILE A 517 11.23 29.71 24.84
C ILE A 517 10.86 28.66 23.81
N ILE A 518 11.79 28.36 22.91
CA ILE A 518 11.62 27.31 21.91
C ILE A 518 12.70 26.27 22.18
N PRO A 519 12.39 25.06 22.67
CA PRO A 519 13.40 24.03 22.86
C PRO A 519 13.94 23.53 21.51
N ARG A 520 15.11 22.90 21.54
CA ARG A 520 15.66 22.09 20.44
C ARG A 520 15.25 20.63 20.66
N PRO A 521 15.15 19.81 19.61
CA PRO A 521 14.90 18.37 19.78
C PRO A 521 16.08 17.71 20.50
N GLU A 522 15.78 16.78 21.41
CA GLU A 522 16.79 15.90 21.98
C GLU A 522 17.21 14.85 20.94
N VAL A 523 18.52 14.63 20.79
CA VAL A 523 19.06 13.57 19.93
C VAL A 523 19.01 12.25 20.72
N PRO A 524 18.21 11.25 20.31
CA PRO A 524 18.19 9.95 20.97
C PRO A 524 19.52 9.23 20.77
N GLY A 525 19.96 8.45 21.77
CA GLY A 525 21.14 7.60 21.64
C GLY A 525 20.98 6.57 20.51
N SER A 526 22.02 6.42 19.68
CA SER A 526 22.02 5.54 18.50
C SER A 526 22.42 4.09 18.78
N VAL A 527 22.87 3.76 20.00
CA VAL A 527 23.47 2.46 20.31
C VAL A 527 22.40 1.38 20.43
N PRO A 528 22.44 0.31 19.59
CA PRO A 528 21.61 -0.88 19.78
C PRO A 528 21.84 -1.48 21.17
N SER A 529 20.82 -2.11 21.76
CA SER A 529 21.05 -2.89 22.99
C SER A 529 22.04 -4.03 22.73
N GLU A 530 22.92 -4.35 23.69
CA GLU A 530 23.89 -5.46 23.60
C GLU A 530 23.26 -6.77 23.11
N ALA A 531 22.08 -7.13 23.64
CA ALA A 531 21.32 -8.31 23.24
C ALA A 531 20.83 -8.30 21.77
N LEU A 532 20.63 -7.12 21.17
CA LEU A 532 20.28 -6.99 19.75
C LEU A 532 21.50 -7.25 18.87
N GLY A 533 22.67 -6.74 19.27
CA GLY A 533 23.94 -7.00 18.58
C GLY A 533 24.30 -8.49 18.53
N GLU A 534 24.27 -9.18 19.69
CA GLU A 534 24.55 -10.62 19.76
C GLU A 534 23.60 -11.45 18.88
N TRP A 535 22.31 -11.09 18.86
CA TRP A 535 21.33 -11.73 18.00
C TRP A 535 21.65 -11.54 16.52
N GLN A 536 22.00 -10.31 16.11
CA GLN A 536 22.34 -10.01 14.72
C GLN A 536 23.60 -10.75 14.27
N GLU A 537 24.66 -10.77 15.08
CA GLU A 537 25.87 -11.55 14.79
C GLU A 537 25.55 -13.03 14.57
N LYS A 538 24.69 -13.61 15.43
CA LYS A 538 24.23 -14.99 15.28
C LYS A 538 23.49 -15.22 13.96
N ILE A 539 22.58 -14.32 13.59
CA ILE A 539 21.80 -14.44 12.35
C ILE A 539 22.69 -14.29 11.12
N ILE A 540 23.58 -13.30 11.10
CA ILE A 540 24.52 -13.07 9.98
C ILE A 540 25.38 -14.31 9.75
N GLY A 541 26.01 -14.85 10.81
CA GLY A 541 26.83 -16.05 10.68
C GLY A 541 26.05 -17.29 10.23
N LEU A 542 24.75 -17.37 10.56
CA LEU A 542 23.89 -18.46 10.08
C LEU A 542 23.48 -18.28 8.62
N ILE A 543 23.17 -17.05 8.19
CA ILE A 543 22.89 -16.69 6.80
C ILE A 543 24.09 -17.05 5.92
N GLU A 544 25.30 -16.60 6.28
CA GLU A 544 26.52 -16.87 5.52
C GLU A 544 26.73 -18.37 5.28
N ARG A 545 26.54 -19.20 6.31
CA ARG A 545 26.65 -20.66 6.20
C ARG A 545 25.54 -21.27 5.37
N LEU A 546 24.31 -20.77 5.47
CA LEU A 546 23.19 -21.24 4.66
C LEU A 546 23.34 -20.83 3.18
N THR A 547 23.98 -19.71 2.88
CA THR A 547 24.20 -19.23 1.50
C THR A 547 25.56 -19.61 0.93
N ASP A 548 26.42 -20.29 1.70
CA ASP A 548 27.72 -20.74 1.21
C ASP A 548 27.57 -21.65 -0.02
N GLY A 549 28.24 -21.27 -1.12
CA GLY A 549 28.16 -21.94 -2.42
C GLY A 549 26.85 -21.76 -3.19
N VAL A 550 25.90 -20.93 -2.73
CA VAL A 550 24.61 -20.70 -3.40
C VAL A 550 24.73 -19.55 -4.41
N PRO A 551 24.41 -19.74 -5.71
CA PRO A 551 24.42 -18.66 -6.69
C PRO A 551 23.48 -17.49 -6.35
N THR A 552 23.85 -16.27 -6.75
CA THR A 552 23.01 -15.06 -6.56
C THR A 552 21.85 -15.00 -7.55
N ASP A 553 22.00 -15.55 -8.75
CA ASP A 553 20.92 -15.68 -9.73
C ASP A 553 20.01 -16.86 -9.34
N ALA A 554 18.70 -16.63 -9.25
CA ALA A 554 17.74 -17.67 -8.95
C ALA A 554 17.65 -18.75 -10.04
N ALA A 555 17.93 -18.41 -11.30
CA ALA A 555 17.91 -19.35 -12.42
C ALA A 555 19.06 -20.37 -12.39
N GLU A 556 20.14 -20.06 -11.68
CA GLU A 556 21.32 -20.91 -11.55
C GLU A 556 21.26 -21.86 -10.32
N ARG A 557 20.27 -21.68 -9.44
CA ARG A 557 20.14 -22.48 -8.21
C ARG A 557 19.47 -23.82 -8.47
N THR A 558 20.01 -24.87 -7.87
CA THR A 558 19.27 -26.12 -7.63
C THR A 558 18.11 -25.91 -6.65
N ALA A 559 17.20 -26.88 -6.56
CA ALA A 559 16.10 -26.82 -5.60
C ALA A 559 16.57 -26.70 -4.14
N GLU A 560 17.65 -27.41 -3.77
CA GLU A 560 18.24 -27.33 -2.44
C GLU A 560 18.86 -25.96 -2.16
N GLU A 561 19.65 -25.43 -3.09
CA GLU A 561 20.25 -24.11 -2.96
C GLU A 561 19.17 -23.02 -2.86
N HIS A 562 18.10 -23.13 -3.64
CA HIS A 562 16.96 -22.22 -3.55
C HIS A 562 16.25 -22.31 -2.20
N ALA A 563 16.07 -23.51 -1.67
CA ALA A 563 15.45 -23.71 -0.36
C ALA A 563 16.32 -23.15 0.78
N ARG A 564 17.65 -23.36 0.74
CA ARG A 564 18.62 -22.75 1.65
C ARG A 564 18.59 -21.22 1.57
N TRP A 565 18.53 -20.67 0.36
CA TRP A 565 18.41 -19.22 0.12
C TRP A 565 17.15 -18.65 0.79
N ILE A 566 15.98 -19.27 0.58
CA ILE A 566 14.73 -18.82 1.21
C ILE A 566 14.82 -18.90 2.73
N LEU A 567 15.37 -19.99 3.28
CA LEU A 567 15.52 -20.14 4.73
C LEU A 567 16.43 -19.06 5.32
N ALA A 568 17.61 -18.84 4.71
CA ALA A 568 18.55 -17.81 5.14
C ALA A 568 17.87 -16.43 5.21
N HIS A 569 17.18 -16.04 4.14
CA HIS A 569 16.45 -14.78 4.10
C HIS A 569 15.13 -14.79 4.87
N SER A 570 14.71 -15.91 5.46
CA SER A 570 13.58 -15.96 6.40
C SER A 570 14.02 -15.72 7.84
N LEU A 571 15.28 -16.01 8.20
CA LEU A 571 15.80 -15.92 9.58
C LEU A 571 15.60 -14.54 10.21
N ASP A 572 15.79 -13.48 9.43
CA ASP A 572 15.68 -12.10 9.89
C ASP A 572 14.36 -11.42 9.47
N TRP A 573 13.40 -12.20 8.97
CA TRP A 573 12.12 -11.68 8.50
C TRP A 573 11.34 -10.96 9.60
N HIS A 574 11.23 -11.56 10.80
CA HIS A 574 10.45 -10.97 11.90
C HIS A 574 11.01 -9.63 12.37
N ARG A 575 12.34 -9.45 12.36
CA ARG A 575 12.98 -8.19 12.75
C ARG A 575 12.71 -7.10 11.72
N ARG A 576 12.87 -7.42 10.42
CA ARG A 576 12.55 -6.50 9.32
C ARG A 576 11.09 -6.08 9.32
N GLU A 577 10.18 -7.03 9.57
CA GLU A 577 8.74 -6.74 9.68
C GLU A 577 8.43 -5.82 10.87
N GLN A 578 9.08 -6.05 12.02
CA GLN A 578 8.94 -5.17 13.18
C GLN A 578 9.40 -3.73 12.92
N LYS A 579 10.38 -3.51 12.03
CA LYS A 579 10.81 -2.15 11.67
C LYS A 579 9.66 -1.36 11.04
N ALA A 580 8.88 -1.97 10.16
CA ALA A 580 7.72 -1.31 9.56
C ALA A 580 6.68 -0.88 10.62
N LEU A 581 6.44 -1.73 11.63
CA LEU A 581 5.58 -1.40 12.76
C LEU A 581 6.12 -0.19 13.53
N TRP A 582 7.41 -0.18 13.88
CA TRP A 582 8.03 0.93 14.60
C TRP A 582 8.09 2.22 13.78
N TRP A 583 8.32 2.14 12.47
CA TRP A 583 8.22 3.30 11.59
C TRP A 583 6.80 3.87 11.58
N GLY A 584 5.78 3.01 11.58
CA GLY A 584 4.39 3.44 11.75
C GLY A 584 4.17 4.16 13.08
N TYR A 585 4.71 3.63 14.18
CA TYR A 585 4.65 4.28 15.50
C TYR A 585 5.29 5.67 15.50
N PHE A 586 6.52 5.81 14.99
CA PHE A 586 7.21 7.10 14.96
C PHE A 586 6.48 8.10 14.07
N ARG A 587 6.03 7.66 12.89
CA ARG A 587 5.21 8.48 11.98
C ARG A 587 3.98 9.02 12.69
N LEU A 588 3.17 8.15 13.32
CA LEU A 588 1.96 8.55 14.04
C LEU A 588 2.26 9.43 15.26
N SER A 589 3.41 9.22 15.92
CA SER A 589 3.86 10.03 17.05
C SER A 589 4.20 11.47 16.65
N ASP A 590 4.73 11.64 15.45
CA ASP A 590 5.14 12.93 14.88
C ASP A 590 3.99 13.66 14.15
N LEU A 591 2.79 13.06 14.08
CA LEU A 591 1.60 13.72 13.57
C LEU A 591 0.97 14.65 14.62
N MET A 592 0.39 15.74 14.13
CA MET A 592 -0.48 16.58 14.95
C MET A 592 -1.84 15.93 15.16
N ALA A 593 -2.59 16.44 16.15
CA ALA A 593 -3.95 16.01 16.40
C ALA A 593 -4.83 16.06 15.14
N GLU A 594 -4.72 17.12 14.34
CA GLU A 594 -5.53 17.25 13.12
C GLU A 594 -5.19 16.19 12.06
N ASP A 595 -3.92 15.87 11.87
CA ASP A 595 -3.50 14.87 10.88
C ASP A 595 -3.91 13.45 11.33
N LEU A 596 -3.96 13.19 12.64
CA LEU A 596 -4.49 11.93 13.18
C LEU A 596 -5.98 11.72 12.91
N LEU A 597 -6.74 12.75 12.54
CA LEU A 597 -8.16 12.61 12.17
C LEU A 597 -8.34 11.76 10.91
N ASP A 598 -7.38 11.82 9.99
CA ASP A 598 -7.38 11.09 8.73
C ASP A 598 -6.72 9.69 8.85
N GLU A 599 -6.16 9.38 10.02
CA GLU A 599 -5.50 8.11 10.30
C GLU A 599 -6.47 7.13 10.95
N ARG A 600 -6.64 5.94 10.35
CA ARG A 600 -7.52 4.91 10.92
C ARG A 600 -7.06 4.41 12.29
N ALA A 601 -5.76 4.44 12.55
CA ALA A 601 -5.18 4.12 13.85
C ALA A 601 -5.30 5.27 14.86
N GLY A 602 -5.81 6.44 14.45
CA GLY A 602 -5.97 7.64 15.27
C GLY A 602 -7.36 7.80 15.86
N LEU A 603 -7.43 8.60 16.91
CA LEU A 603 -8.64 9.26 17.40
C LEU A 603 -8.27 10.70 17.78
N SER A 604 -8.90 11.67 17.14
CA SER A 604 -8.65 13.09 17.33
C SER A 604 -9.89 13.84 17.85
N GLY A 605 -9.70 15.05 18.37
CA GLY A 605 -10.76 15.90 18.93
C GLY A 605 -11.36 15.36 20.23
N LEU A 606 -10.55 14.67 21.04
CA LEU A 606 -10.94 14.10 22.32
C LEU A 606 -11.24 15.20 23.34
N ALA A 607 -12.44 15.18 23.90
CA ALA A 607 -12.83 16.01 25.03
C ALA A 607 -13.12 15.12 26.24
N PHE A 608 -12.44 15.36 27.36
CA PHE A 608 -12.65 14.62 28.60
C PHE A 608 -14.06 14.86 29.14
N VAL A 609 -14.78 13.78 29.41
CA VAL A 609 -16.16 13.79 29.93
C VAL A 609 -16.19 13.52 31.43
N GLY A 610 -15.43 12.53 31.90
CA GLY A 610 -15.42 12.17 33.32
C GLY A 610 -14.78 10.81 33.60
N VAL A 611 -14.76 10.42 34.88
CA VAL A 611 -14.27 9.12 35.34
C VAL A 611 -15.39 8.09 35.22
N ASN A 612 -15.12 6.96 34.56
CA ASN A 612 -16.05 5.85 34.33
C ASN A 612 -15.55 4.53 34.96
N GLY A 613 -15.08 4.59 36.21
CA GLY A 613 -14.65 3.43 36.98
C GLY A 613 -13.12 3.23 37.02
N GLY A 614 -12.70 1.97 37.18
CA GLY A 614 -11.29 1.60 37.38
C GLY A 614 -10.82 1.71 38.84
N THR A 615 -9.50 1.76 39.03
CA THR A 615 -8.86 1.91 40.35
C THR A 615 -8.02 3.19 40.39
N ALA A 616 -7.58 3.64 41.57
CA ALA A 616 -6.69 4.81 41.68
C ALA A 616 -5.37 4.68 40.87
N LYS A 617 -4.89 3.45 40.63
CA LYS A 617 -3.67 3.18 39.84
C LYS A 617 -3.94 2.91 38.36
N ALA A 618 -5.20 2.69 38.00
CA ALA A 618 -5.63 2.44 36.63
C ALA A 618 -7.07 2.95 36.46
N PRO A 619 -7.28 4.27 36.48
CA PRO A 619 -8.62 4.84 36.35
C PRO A 619 -9.10 4.69 34.91
N ILE A 620 -10.40 4.54 34.74
CA ILE A 620 -11.03 4.50 33.41
C ILE A 620 -11.67 5.87 33.18
N HIS A 621 -11.22 6.57 32.14
CA HIS A 621 -11.66 7.93 31.82
C HIS A 621 -12.41 7.92 30.49
N ARG A 622 -13.59 8.57 30.45
CA ARG A 622 -14.41 8.72 29.26
C ARG A 622 -14.06 10.00 28.51
N TYR A 623 -13.98 9.90 27.19
CA TYR A 623 -13.79 11.02 26.27
C TYR A 623 -14.85 10.97 25.18
N SER A 624 -15.30 12.13 24.70
CA SER A 624 -16.10 12.25 23.48
C SER A 624 -15.23 12.67 22.29
N PHE A 625 -15.63 12.31 21.07
CA PHE A 625 -14.92 12.68 19.84
C PHE A 625 -15.87 13.10 18.70
N PRO A 626 -15.42 13.87 17.69
CA PRO A 626 -16.21 14.18 16.50
C PRO A 626 -16.35 12.96 15.57
N PRO A 627 -17.36 12.91 14.69
CA PRO A 627 -17.47 11.86 13.68
C PRO A 627 -16.18 11.72 12.87
N GLN A 628 -15.59 10.52 12.88
CA GLN A 628 -14.33 10.19 12.20
C GLN A 628 -14.24 8.68 11.96
N GLU A 629 -13.41 8.27 11.02
CA GLU A 629 -13.14 6.86 10.73
C GLU A 629 -12.01 6.35 11.63
N THR A 630 -12.22 5.23 12.33
CA THR A 630 -11.19 4.62 13.18
C THR A 630 -11.31 3.10 13.17
N GLU A 631 -10.19 2.39 13.32
CA GLU A 631 -10.14 0.94 13.43
C GLU A 631 -10.22 0.42 14.87
N MET A 632 -10.18 1.31 15.87
CA MET A 632 -10.24 0.92 17.29
C MET A 632 -11.58 0.26 17.65
N ARG A 633 -11.54 -0.89 18.31
CA ARG A 633 -12.72 -1.68 18.74
C ARG A 633 -12.65 -2.14 20.20
N GLY A 634 -11.49 -2.05 20.87
CA GLY A 634 -11.29 -2.44 22.26
C GLY A 634 -9.94 -3.12 22.49
N SER A 635 -9.38 -2.94 23.69
CA SER A 635 -8.09 -3.50 24.14
C SER A 635 -6.84 -2.98 23.42
N GLU A 636 -6.96 -2.09 22.43
CA GLU A 636 -5.78 -1.53 21.77
C GLU A 636 -4.95 -0.68 22.74
N ASP A 637 -3.63 -0.82 22.67
CA ASP A 637 -2.69 0.03 23.39
C ASP A 637 -2.69 1.44 22.77
N LEU A 638 -2.88 2.46 23.61
CA LEU A 638 -2.99 3.86 23.20
C LEU A 638 -1.75 4.66 23.60
N HIS A 639 -1.34 5.54 22.69
CA HIS A 639 -0.25 6.50 22.85
C HIS A 639 -0.75 7.92 22.59
N THR A 640 -0.16 8.90 23.27
CA THR A 640 -0.39 10.33 22.99
C THR A 640 0.46 10.79 21.82
N LEU A 641 0.19 12.00 21.33
CA LEU A 641 1.15 12.77 20.52
C LEU A 641 2.55 12.71 21.16
N GLY A 642 3.60 12.61 20.33
CA GLY A 642 4.98 12.38 20.78
C GLY A 642 5.28 10.98 21.32
N GLY A 643 4.32 10.04 21.24
CA GLY A 643 4.54 8.61 21.48
C GLY A 643 4.42 8.15 22.94
N ARG A 644 4.08 9.00 23.90
CA ARG A 644 4.00 8.57 25.30
C ARG A 644 2.85 7.58 25.50
N LYS A 645 3.13 6.41 26.11
CA LYS A 645 2.09 5.41 26.41
C LYS A 645 1.04 5.93 27.39
N LEU A 646 -0.21 5.95 26.94
CA LEU A 646 -1.34 6.50 27.68
C LEU A 646 -2.08 5.43 28.50
N GLY A 647 -2.27 4.24 27.95
CA GLY A 647 -3.16 3.22 28.50
C GLY A 647 -3.67 2.29 27.40
N SER A 648 -4.89 1.78 27.55
CA SER A 648 -5.56 0.98 26.53
C SER A 648 -7.04 1.36 26.40
N VAL A 649 -7.65 1.03 25.26
CA VAL A 649 -9.11 1.13 25.09
C VAL A 649 -9.79 0.11 26.02
N ASP A 650 -10.68 0.57 26.88
CA ASP A 650 -11.54 -0.29 27.71
C ASP A 650 -12.84 -0.60 26.97
N ALA A 651 -13.48 0.44 26.42
CA ALA A 651 -14.67 0.34 25.58
C ALA A 651 -14.75 1.54 24.64
N ILE A 652 -15.46 1.39 23.51
CA ILE A 652 -15.69 2.46 22.54
C ILE A 652 -17.07 2.34 21.91
N SER A 653 -17.73 3.46 21.67
CA SER A 653 -18.98 3.56 20.90
C SER A 653 -18.83 4.60 19.80
N LEU A 654 -18.84 4.15 18.54
CA LEU A 654 -18.77 5.04 17.37
C LEU A 654 -20.08 5.81 17.16
N ASP A 655 -21.22 5.18 17.44
CA ASP A 655 -22.55 5.77 17.28
C ASP A 655 -22.79 6.90 18.29
N GLU A 656 -22.46 6.63 19.56
CA GLU A 656 -22.60 7.61 20.65
C GLU A 656 -21.39 8.55 20.77
N ARG A 657 -20.32 8.28 20.00
CA ARG A 657 -19.09 9.06 19.89
C ARG A 657 -18.34 9.25 21.22
N TRP A 658 -18.06 8.16 21.89
CA TRP A 658 -17.22 8.16 23.09
C TRP A 658 -16.26 6.98 23.15
N VAL A 659 -15.15 7.17 23.85
CA VAL A 659 -14.15 6.14 24.17
C VAL A 659 -13.82 6.18 25.66
N ASP A 660 -13.81 5.00 26.29
CA ASP A 660 -13.32 4.79 27.64
C ASP A 660 -11.89 4.29 27.57
N ILE A 661 -10.98 5.05 28.18
CA ILE A 661 -9.55 4.75 28.19
C ILE A 661 -9.17 4.31 29.59
N LYS A 662 -8.68 3.08 29.71
CA LYS A 662 -8.05 2.57 30.93
C LYS A 662 -6.63 3.12 31.02
N LYS A 663 -6.44 4.09 31.92
CA LYS A 663 -5.18 4.81 32.08
C LYS A 663 -4.19 4.03 32.94
N ARG A 664 -2.94 4.49 32.93
CA ARG A 664 -1.88 4.07 33.85
C ARG A 664 -1.77 5.09 35.00
N GLY A 665 -1.11 4.71 36.09
CA GLY A 665 -0.98 5.60 37.25
C GLY A 665 -0.23 6.90 36.95
N ASP A 666 0.77 6.86 36.07
CA ASP A 666 1.57 8.01 35.62
C ASP A 666 0.88 8.85 34.52
N SER A 667 -0.15 8.30 33.86
CA SER A 667 -0.92 8.99 32.82
C SER A 667 -2.32 9.41 33.28
N ALA A 668 -2.68 9.17 34.53
CA ALA A 668 -4.02 9.39 35.08
C ALA A 668 -4.52 10.82 34.86
N ASN A 669 -3.66 11.82 35.07
CA ASN A 669 -4.01 13.24 34.94
C ASN A 669 -3.77 13.82 33.52
N ILE A 670 -3.38 12.99 32.56
CA ILE A 670 -3.11 13.43 31.18
C ILE A 670 -4.41 13.29 30.38
N HIS A 671 -4.92 14.39 29.81
CA HIS A 671 -6.10 14.40 28.95
C HIS A 671 -5.73 14.94 27.57
N PRO A 672 -5.26 14.08 26.65
CA PRO A 672 -4.81 14.52 25.34
C PRO A 672 -6.00 14.84 24.43
N GLU A 673 -5.80 15.76 23.49
CA GLU A 673 -6.76 16.06 22.42
C GLU A 673 -6.81 14.99 21.32
N ALA A 674 -5.77 14.17 21.21
CA ALA A 674 -5.69 13.06 20.26
C ALA A 674 -4.83 11.92 20.79
N VAL A 675 -5.12 10.70 20.31
CA VAL A 675 -4.38 9.48 20.61
C VAL A 675 -4.27 8.63 19.34
N PHE A 676 -3.32 7.70 19.33
CA PHE A 676 -3.27 6.66 18.31
C PHE A 676 -3.03 5.29 18.94
N SER A 677 -3.56 4.25 18.29
CA SER A 677 -3.36 2.86 18.67
C SER A 677 -2.07 2.33 18.05
N HIS A 678 -1.26 1.68 18.87
CA HIS A 678 -0.08 0.97 18.40
C HIS A 678 0.24 -0.20 19.32
N THR A 679 0.30 -1.41 18.76
CA THR A 679 0.58 -2.64 19.50
C THR A 679 1.70 -3.42 18.81
N VAL A 680 2.75 -3.75 19.55
CA VAL A 680 3.84 -4.61 19.07
C VAL A 680 3.73 -5.96 19.75
N ILE A 681 3.52 -7.02 18.96
CA ILE A 681 3.52 -8.39 19.46
C ILE A 681 4.96 -8.92 19.38
N ASN A 682 5.51 -9.38 20.50
CA ASN A 682 6.86 -9.93 20.55
C ASN A 682 6.96 -11.20 19.69
N THR A 683 7.81 -11.21 18.68
CA THR A 683 8.00 -12.35 17.75
C THR A 683 9.23 -13.21 18.06
N THR A 684 9.91 -12.98 19.20
CA THR A 684 11.16 -13.65 19.55
C THR A 684 11.04 -15.18 19.53
N VAL A 685 9.89 -15.73 19.94
CA VAL A 685 9.66 -17.19 19.91
C VAL A 685 9.63 -17.73 18.47
N LEU A 686 9.02 -16.99 17.54
CA LEU A 686 8.96 -17.35 16.11
C LEU A 686 10.34 -17.23 15.46
N ALA A 687 11.07 -16.16 15.73
CA ALA A 687 12.42 -15.97 15.22
C ALA A 687 13.38 -17.08 15.71
N ASN A 688 13.31 -17.43 17.00
CA ASN A 688 14.08 -18.54 17.56
C ASN A 688 13.75 -19.89 16.93
N ALA A 689 12.50 -20.12 16.52
CA ALA A 689 12.12 -21.33 15.79
C ALA A 689 12.84 -21.45 14.44
N LEU A 690 12.89 -20.36 13.69
CA LEU A 690 13.61 -20.31 12.41
C LEU A 690 15.10 -20.57 12.60
N VAL A 691 15.71 -20.00 13.65
CA VAL A 691 17.10 -20.25 14.00
C VAL A 691 17.37 -21.73 14.28
N ARG A 692 16.51 -22.43 15.04
CA ARG A 692 16.65 -23.88 15.28
C ARG A 692 16.62 -24.69 13.98
N ILE A 693 15.74 -24.31 13.05
CA ILE A 693 15.62 -24.96 11.73
C ILE A 693 16.86 -24.69 10.88
N GLY A 694 17.34 -23.43 10.86
CA GLY A 694 18.56 -23.04 10.16
C GLY A 694 19.80 -23.76 10.70
N GLU A 695 19.97 -23.82 12.02
CA GLU A 695 21.06 -24.57 12.66
C GLU A 695 21.03 -26.06 12.27
N HIS A 696 19.85 -26.67 12.20
CA HIS A 696 19.69 -28.05 11.75
C HIS A 696 20.09 -28.22 10.28
N VAL A 697 19.61 -27.36 9.38
CA VAL A 697 19.90 -27.43 7.93
C VAL A 697 21.39 -27.23 7.67
N VAL A 698 22.05 -26.33 8.39
CA VAL A 698 23.50 -26.15 8.23
C VAL A 698 24.27 -27.40 8.70
N ALA A 699 23.80 -28.09 9.73
CA ALA A 699 24.46 -29.27 10.25
C ALA A 699 24.17 -30.55 9.44
N HIS A 700 23.00 -30.67 8.81
CA HIS A 700 22.51 -31.93 8.23
C HIS A 700 22.02 -31.84 6.78
N GLY A 701 21.96 -30.65 6.18
CA GLY A 701 21.42 -30.43 4.84
C GLY A 701 19.89 -30.31 4.80
N MET A 702 19.34 -30.05 3.61
CA MET A 702 17.89 -29.97 3.38
C MET A 702 17.25 -31.34 3.23
N GLU A 703 17.98 -32.31 2.69
CA GLU A 703 17.46 -33.63 2.31
C GLU A 703 17.42 -34.64 3.47
N GLY A 704 16.79 -35.79 3.22
CA GLY A 704 16.73 -36.91 4.16
C GLY A 704 15.68 -36.79 5.29
N GLY A 705 15.41 -37.92 5.93
CA GLY A 705 14.51 -38.01 7.08
C GLY A 705 15.11 -37.37 8.33
N GLY A 706 14.30 -36.67 9.12
CA GLY A 706 14.77 -36.08 10.38
C GLY A 706 13.91 -34.92 10.89
N PRO A 707 14.37 -34.20 11.93
CA PRO A 707 13.70 -33.04 12.48
C PRO A 707 13.27 -32.01 11.43
N PHE A 708 12.22 -31.25 11.74
CA PHE A 708 11.71 -30.17 10.89
C PHE A 708 11.37 -30.63 9.45
N GLN A 709 10.93 -31.88 9.25
CA GLN A 709 10.65 -32.45 7.93
C GLN A 709 9.66 -31.60 7.13
N ALA A 710 8.58 -31.14 7.76
CA ALA A 710 7.59 -30.30 7.11
C ALA A 710 8.17 -28.97 6.59
N ALA A 711 8.96 -28.25 7.39
CA ALA A 711 9.65 -27.04 6.93
C ALA A 711 10.57 -27.31 5.72
N ARG A 712 11.37 -28.37 5.79
CA ARG A 712 12.31 -28.72 4.72
C ARG A 712 11.59 -29.11 3.44
N ASP A 713 10.55 -29.94 3.53
CA ASP A 713 9.73 -30.34 2.38
C ASP A 713 8.99 -29.14 1.77
N LEU A 714 8.51 -28.19 2.59
CA LEU A 714 7.88 -26.93 2.12
C LEU A 714 8.84 -26.10 1.29
N LEU A 715 10.04 -25.84 1.83
CA LEU A 715 11.07 -25.02 1.20
C LEU A 715 11.58 -25.66 -0.10
N MET A 716 11.70 -27.00 -0.11
CA MET A 716 12.09 -27.79 -1.29
C MET A 716 10.96 -27.99 -2.30
N ARG A 717 9.72 -27.60 -1.97
CA ARG A 717 8.50 -27.82 -2.78
C ARG A 717 8.27 -29.29 -3.12
N LEU A 718 8.51 -30.18 -2.16
CA LEU A 718 8.34 -31.63 -2.34
C LEU A 718 6.85 -32.02 -2.32
N PRO A 719 6.47 -33.07 -3.10
CA PRO A 719 5.11 -33.59 -3.07
C PRO A 719 4.76 -34.21 -1.70
N PRO A 720 3.46 -34.30 -1.35
CA PRO A 720 3.04 -34.93 -0.09
C PRO A 720 3.55 -36.36 0.07
N ARG A 721 4.08 -36.69 1.26
CA ARG A 721 4.56 -38.04 1.58
C ARG A 721 3.41 -38.91 2.06
N ILE A 722 2.65 -39.43 1.10
CA ILE A 722 1.44 -40.24 1.32
C ILE A 722 1.66 -41.72 0.91
N GLY A 723 2.93 -42.16 0.89
CA GLY A 723 3.31 -43.48 0.42
C GLY A 723 2.94 -43.71 -1.05
N ASN A 724 2.44 -44.90 -1.36
CA ASN A 724 1.99 -45.26 -2.72
C ASN A 724 0.54 -44.82 -3.01
N GLN A 725 -0.05 -43.93 -2.20
CA GLN A 725 -1.41 -43.45 -2.41
C GLN A 725 -1.43 -42.39 -3.52
N SER A 726 -2.50 -42.39 -4.32
CA SER A 726 -2.81 -41.24 -5.18
C SER A 726 -3.40 -40.12 -4.32
N ILE A 727 -3.10 -38.86 -4.66
CA ILE A 727 -3.74 -37.69 -4.03
C ILE A 727 -5.25 -37.77 -4.22
N GLN A 728 -5.71 -38.14 -5.43
CA GLN A 728 -7.11 -38.33 -5.75
C GLN A 728 -7.27 -39.44 -6.80
N HIS A 729 -8.28 -40.29 -6.64
CA HIS A 729 -8.66 -41.28 -7.65
C HIS A 729 -9.66 -40.70 -8.65
N GLU A 730 -9.74 -41.28 -9.85
CA GLU A 730 -10.69 -40.85 -10.87
C GLU A 730 -12.14 -41.01 -10.36
N GLY A 731 -12.92 -39.92 -10.43
CA GLY A 731 -14.30 -39.88 -9.93
C GLY A 731 -14.45 -39.81 -8.40
N GLU A 732 -13.36 -39.81 -7.63
CA GLU A 732 -13.40 -39.66 -6.16
C GLU A 732 -13.72 -38.21 -5.78
N PRO A 733 -14.75 -37.95 -4.96
CA PRO A 733 -15.00 -36.61 -4.44
C PRO A 733 -13.80 -36.09 -3.65
N ALA A 734 -13.49 -34.80 -3.76
CA ALA A 734 -12.32 -34.20 -3.11
C ALA A 734 -12.33 -34.38 -1.57
N LEU A 735 -13.51 -34.40 -0.94
CA LEU A 735 -13.65 -34.68 0.48
C LEU A 735 -13.21 -36.12 0.82
N ASP A 736 -13.66 -37.10 0.03
CA ASP A 736 -13.34 -38.51 0.26
C ASP A 736 -11.84 -38.76 0.05
N ALA A 737 -11.27 -38.14 -0.99
CA ALA A 737 -9.82 -38.15 -1.24
C ALA A 737 -9.05 -37.57 -0.04
N ALA A 738 -9.48 -36.42 0.48
CA ALA A 738 -8.83 -35.78 1.63
C ALA A 738 -8.91 -36.65 2.90
N LEU A 739 -10.04 -37.30 3.17
CA LEU A 739 -10.19 -38.20 4.32
C LEU A 739 -9.34 -39.47 4.19
N ARG A 740 -9.27 -40.05 2.98
CA ARG A 740 -8.41 -41.21 2.70
C ARG A 740 -6.94 -40.85 2.86
N VAL A 741 -6.51 -39.73 2.27
CA VAL A 741 -5.12 -39.28 2.30
C VAL A 741 -4.70 -38.88 3.71
N ALA A 742 -5.58 -38.26 4.51
CA ALA A 742 -5.28 -37.83 5.88
C ALA A 742 -4.63 -38.94 6.74
N ALA A 743 -5.15 -40.17 6.65
CA ALA A 743 -4.64 -41.31 7.42
C ALA A 743 -3.22 -41.77 7.00
N HIS A 744 -2.74 -41.34 5.83
CA HIS A 744 -1.46 -41.75 5.25
C HIS A 744 -0.38 -40.66 5.32
N ILE A 745 -0.67 -39.53 5.97
CA ILE A 745 0.32 -38.43 6.11
C ILE A 745 1.31 -38.79 7.22
N GLU A 746 2.42 -39.41 6.86
CA GLU A 746 3.45 -39.86 7.81
C GLU A 746 4.40 -38.74 8.22
N SER A 747 4.76 -37.86 7.28
CA SER A 747 5.61 -36.68 7.50
C SER A 747 5.47 -35.69 6.33
N GLY A 748 6.00 -34.48 6.49
CA GLY A 748 6.05 -33.49 5.40
C GLY A 748 4.79 -32.62 5.35
N LEU A 749 4.31 -32.31 4.14
CA LEU A 749 3.19 -31.40 3.93
C LEU A 749 2.05 -31.97 3.09
N LEU A 750 0.83 -31.53 3.39
CA LEU A 750 -0.33 -31.66 2.52
C LEU A 750 -1.01 -30.29 2.34
N PRO A 751 -0.80 -29.60 1.20
CA PRO A 751 -1.56 -28.42 0.87
C PRO A 751 -2.95 -28.78 0.32
N ILE A 752 -4.00 -28.15 0.84
CA ILE A 752 -5.37 -28.25 0.35
C ILE A 752 -5.85 -26.85 -0.04
N GLN A 753 -6.17 -26.71 -1.32
CA GLN A 753 -6.59 -25.46 -1.92
C GLN A 753 -8.05 -25.53 -2.37
N GLY A 754 -8.76 -24.42 -2.24
CA GLY A 754 -10.09 -24.28 -2.83
C GLY A 754 -10.56 -22.82 -2.81
N PRO A 755 -11.45 -22.41 -3.73
CA PRO A 755 -11.94 -21.04 -3.80
C PRO A 755 -12.67 -20.60 -2.51
N PRO A 756 -12.94 -19.30 -2.33
CA PRO A 756 -13.81 -18.82 -1.27
C PRO A 756 -15.15 -19.57 -1.26
N GLY A 757 -15.61 -19.99 -0.07
CA GLY A 757 -16.84 -20.78 0.05
C GLY A 757 -16.74 -22.27 -0.29
N ALA A 758 -15.57 -22.77 -0.75
CA ALA A 758 -15.36 -24.19 -1.12
C ALA A 758 -15.30 -25.17 0.06
N SER A 759 -15.89 -24.83 1.21
CA SER A 759 -16.02 -25.74 2.36
C SER A 759 -14.69 -26.31 2.90
N LYS A 760 -13.57 -25.56 2.81
CA LYS A 760 -12.25 -26.00 3.33
C LYS A 760 -12.27 -26.32 4.83
N THR A 761 -12.92 -25.48 5.64
CA THR A 761 -13.12 -25.74 7.08
C THR A 761 -13.94 -27.01 7.31
N HIS A 762 -14.90 -27.32 6.42
CA HIS A 762 -15.68 -28.56 6.48
C HIS A 762 -14.83 -29.80 6.14
N THR A 763 -13.97 -29.71 5.13
CA THR A 763 -13.01 -30.78 4.79
C THR A 763 -11.99 -30.96 5.93
N GLY A 764 -11.36 -29.88 6.38
CA GLY A 764 -10.37 -29.89 7.46
C GLY A 764 -10.93 -30.47 8.75
N SER A 765 -12.12 -30.04 9.19
CA SER A 765 -12.75 -30.56 10.41
C SER A 765 -13.00 -32.08 10.37
N ARG A 766 -13.44 -32.62 9.23
CA ARG A 766 -13.64 -34.06 9.05
C ARG A 766 -12.32 -34.83 8.99
N MET A 767 -11.29 -34.27 8.34
CA MET A 767 -9.94 -34.86 8.36
C MET A 767 -9.39 -34.94 9.79
N ILE A 768 -9.56 -33.88 10.58
CA ILE A 768 -9.17 -33.86 11.99
C ILE A 768 -9.90 -34.97 12.76
N CYS A 769 -11.22 -35.14 12.56
CA CYS A 769 -11.97 -36.22 13.20
C CYS A 769 -11.46 -37.61 12.79
N SER A 770 -11.17 -37.84 11.51
CA SER A 770 -10.60 -39.12 11.02
C SER A 770 -9.22 -39.40 11.63
N LEU A 771 -8.37 -38.38 11.74
CA LEU A 771 -7.06 -38.49 12.39
C LEU A 771 -7.19 -38.84 13.88
N VAL A 772 -8.11 -38.19 14.60
CA VAL A 772 -8.39 -38.50 16.01
C VAL A 772 -8.92 -39.93 16.17
N GLN A 773 -9.80 -40.38 15.26
CA GLN A 773 -10.28 -41.76 15.24
C GLN A 773 -9.14 -42.76 15.00
N ALA A 774 -8.10 -42.38 14.25
CA ALA A 774 -6.88 -43.15 14.07
C ALA A 774 -5.88 -43.02 15.25
N GLY A 775 -6.27 -42.36 16.34
CA GLY A 775 -5.47 -42.21 17.56
C GLY A 775 -4.41 -41.11 17.49
N LYS A 776 -4.47 -40.21 16.50
CA LYS A 776 -3.53 -39.12 16.32
C LYS A 776 -3.90 -37.89 17.15
N THR A 777 -2.90 -37.20 17.67
CA THR A 777 -3.09 -35.86 18.28
C THR A 777 -2.99 -34.78 17.21
N VAL A 778 -3.85 -33.77 17.30
CA VAL A 778 -3.94 -32.74 16.26
C VAL A 778 -3.81 -31.33 16.84
N GLY A 779 -2.91 -30.54 16.26
CA GLY A 779 -2.80 -29.11 16.51
C GLY A 779 -3.57 -28.29 15.49
N VAL A 780 -4.11 -27.15 15.90
CA VAL A 780 -4.77 -26.18 15.03
C VAL A 780 -4.19 -24.78 15.28
N THR A 781 -3.82 -24.10 14.19
CA THR A 781 -3.37 -22.70 14.20
C THR A 781 -3.94 -21.92 13.02
N ALA A 782 -3.95 -20.60 13.14
CA ALA A 782 -4.33 -19.65 12.09
C ALA A 782 -3.80 -18.24 12.47
N ASN A 783 -4.09 -17.24 11.63
CA ASN A 783 -3.72 -15.85 11.89
C ASN A 783 -4.46 -15.19 13.07
N SER A 784 -5.61 -15.73 13.50
CA SER A 784 -6.36 -15.18 14.63
C SER A 784 -7.00 -16.25 15.52
N HIS A 785 -7.23 -15.91 16.79
CA HIS A 785 -7.98 -16.77 17.72
C HIS A 785 -9.38 -17.12 17.20
N LYS A 786 -10.03 -16.20 16.50
CA LYS A 786 -11.36 -16.40 15.92
C LYS A 786 -11.35 -17.46 14.81
N VAL A 787 -10.35 -17.45 13.94
CA VAL A 787 -10.24 -18.45 12.87
C VAL A 787 -9.94 -19.83 13.45
N ILE A 788 -9.02 -19.91 14.44
CA ILE A 788 -8.77 -21.15 15.19
C ILE A 788 -10.07 -21.67 15.80
N ARG A 789 -10.85 -20.79 16.45
CA ARG A 789 -12.13 -21.14 17.06
C ARG A 789 -13.12 -21.69 16.04
N ASN A 790 -13.26 -21.03 14.88
CA ASN A 790 -14.17 -21.47 13.82
C ASN A 790 -13.86 -22.90 13.33
N LEU A 791 -12.58 -23.25 13.17
CA LEU A 791 -12.21 -24.60 12.78
C LEU A 791 -12.48 -25.62 13.90
N LEU A 792 -12.18 -25.28 15.16
CA LEU A 792 -12.52 -26.14 16.31
C LEU A 792 -14.02 -26.39 16.43
N ASP A 793 -14.86 -25.40 16.16
CA ASP A 793 -16.33 -25.56 16.11
C ASP A 793 -16.76 -26.48 14.99
N GLY A 794 -16.12 -26.34 13.82
CA GLY A 794 -16.26 -27.27 12.72
C GLY A 794 -15.91 -28.70 13.13
N VAL A 795 -14.83 -28.90 13.90
CA VAL A 795 -14.42 -30.22 14.42
C VAL A 795 -15.44 -30.78 15.40
N VAL A 796 -15.92 -29.99 16.36
CA VAL A 796 -16.95 -30.44 17.31
C VAL A 796 -18.20 -30.90 16.55
N LYS A 797 -18.69 -30.08 15.62
CA LYS A 797 -19.85 -30.42 14.78
C LYS A 797 -19.62 -31.67 13.93
N ALA A 798 -18.48 -31.77 13.26
CA ALA A 798 -18.13 -32.94 12.45
C ALA A 798 -18.01 -34.21 13.31
N SER A 799 -17.50 -34.11 14.54
CA SER A 799 -17.39 -35.23 15.47
C SER A 799 -18.75 -35.81 15.86
N GLU A 800 -19.77 -34.94 16.01
CA GLU A 800 -21.15 -35.36 16.28
C GLU A 800 -21.78 -36.03 15.06
N GLU A 801 -21.59 -35.44 13.87
CA GLU A 801 -22.09 -35.99 12.59
C GLU A 801 -21.46 -37.36 12.27
N MET A 802 -20.18 -37.54 12.59
CA MET A 802 -19.43 -38.78 12.32
C MET A 802 -19.50 -39.80 13.47
N GLY A 803 -20.09 -39.45 14.62
CA GLY A 803 -20.15 -40.32 15.80
C GLY A 803 -18.79 -40.62 16.44
N ILE A 804 -17.82 -39.69 16.31
CA ILE A 804 -16.45 -39.82 16.87
C ILE A 804 -16.39 -39.04 18.17
N ASP A 805 -15.76 -39.61 19.20
CA ASP A 805 -15.53 -38.88 20.45
C ASP A 805 -14.26 -38.03 20.33
N VAL A 806 -14.43 -36.71 20.41
CA VAL A 806 -13.37 -35.73 20.29
C VAL A 806 -13.45 -34.78 21.48
N CYS A 807 -12.30 -34.51 22.09
CA CYS A 807 -12.15 -33.48 23.12
C CYS A 807 -11.17 -32.42 22.63
N CYS A 808 -11.67 -31.22 22.36
CA CYS A 808 -10.90 -30.06 21.93
C CYS A 808 -10.52 -29.18 23.11
N PHE A 809 -9.32 -28.62 23.09
CA PHE A 809 -8.90 -27.56 24.01
C PHE A 809 -8.41 -26.34 23.22
N GLN A 810 -8.66 -25.14 23.73
CA GLN A 810 -8.13 -23.90 23.14
C GLN A 810 -7.52 -23.00 24.22
N LYS A 811 -6.42 -22.31 23.86
CA LYS A 811 -5.96 -21.12 24.58
C LYS A 811 -6.47 -19.87 23.84
N PRO A 812 -7.53 -19.20 24.32
CA PRO A 812 -8.07 -17.99 23.71
C PRO A 812 -7.29 -16.73 24.14
N SER A 813 -7.62 -15.57 23.57
CA SER A 813 -7.15 -14.27 24.04
C SER A 813 -7.79 -13.90 25.39
N GLU A 814 -9.08 -14.20 25.54
CA GLU A 814 -9.86 -13.99 26.76
C GLU A 814 -10.55 -15.30 27.16
N MET A 815 -10.71 -15.55 28.46
CA MET A 815 -11.30 -16.79 28.94
C MET A 815 -12.80 -16.85 28.62
N GLU A 816 -13.20 -17.96 28.00
CA GLU A 816 -14.60 -18.30 27.74
C GLU A 816 -15.06 -19.45 28.65
N PRO A 817 -16.37 -19.58 28.92
CA PRO A 817 -16.92 -20.76 29.58
C PRO A 817 -16.73 -22.01 28.73
N ASP A 818 -16.39 -23.14 29.38
CA ASP A 818 -16.29 -24.44 28.71
C ASP A 818 -17.59 -24.81 27.99
N GLN A 819 -17.45 -25.46 26.84
CA GLN A 819 -18.54 -25.93 26.00
C GLN A 819 -18.51 -27.46 25.89
N GLN A 820 -19.57 -28.04 25.33
CA GLN A 820 -19.62 -29.47 25.05
C GLN A 820 -18.49 -29.82 24.07
N ARG A 821 -17.59 -30.72 24.47
CA ARG A 821 -16.41 -31.18 23.71
C ARG A 821 -15.34 -30.12 23.40
N LEU A 822 -15.44 -28.90 23.95
CA LEU A 822 -14.44 -27.85 23.81
C LEU A 822 -14.18 -27.15 25.15
N ARG A 823 -12.94 -27.15 25.61
CA ARG A 823 -12.53 -26.52 26.88
C ARG A 823 -11.52 -25.40 26.69
N PHE A 824 -11.50 -24.44 27.59
CA PHE A 824 -10.59 -23.30 27.53
C PHE A 824 -9.55 -23.33 28.64
N VAL A 825 -8.31 -22.98 28.30
CA VAL A 825 -7.21 -22.89 29.25
C VAL A 825 -6.54 -21.53 29.22
N LYS A 826 -5.96 -21.13 30.36
CA LYS A 826 -5.38 -19.81 30.56
C LYS A 826 -3.97 -19.68 29.99
N SER A 827 -3.23 -20.79 29.91
CA SER A 827 -1.82 -20.78 29.54
C SER A 827 -1.49 -21.81 28.45
N ASN A 828 -0.42 -21.52 27.70
CA ASN A 828 0.14 -22.44 26.72
C ASN A 828 0.59 -23.75 27.37
N ALA A 829 1.18 -23.69 28.58
CA ALA A 829 1.61 -24.86 29.32
C ALA A 829 0.43 -25.78 29.69
N ASP A 830 -0.70 -25.23 30.12
CA ASP A 830 -1.90 -26.01 30.44
C ASP A 830 -2.46 -26.72 29.19
N LEU A 831 -2.36 -26.07 28.03
CA LEU A 831 -2.80 -26.64 26.76
C LEU A 831 -1.90 -27.81 26.32
N LEU A 832 -0.59 -27.62 26.35
CA LEU A 832 0.40 -28.66 26.00
C LEU A 832 0.36 -29.83 26.99
N ASN A 833 0.09 -29.60 28.27
CA ASN A 833 -0.09 -30.69 29.23
C ASN A 833 -1.40 -31.48 29.02
N ALA A 834 -2.38 -30.91 28.32
CA ALA A 834 -3.66 -31.56 28.05
C ALA A 834 -3.64 -32.43 26.79
N ILE A 835 -2.86 -32.07 25.76
CA ILE A 835 -2.83 -32.80 24.48
C ILE A 835 -2.29 -34.22 24.67
N GLY A 836 -2.96 -35.21 24.06
CA GLY A 836 -2.63 -36.63 24.19
C GLY A 836 -3.10 -37.31 25.48
N SER A 837 -3.54 -36.55 26.50
CA SER A 837 -4.05 -37.09 27.77
C SER A 837 -5.54 -36.80 27.99
N ARG A 838 -5.92 -35.53 27.88
CA ARG A 838 -7.28 -35.01 28.12
C ARG A 838 -7.90 -34.37 26.87
N ALA A 839 -7.07 -34.01 25.90
CA ALA A 839 -7.44 -33.42 24.63
C ALA A 839 -6.90 -34.27 23.47
N ASN A 840 -7.72 -34.44 22.43
CA ASN A 840 -7.28 -35.00 21.16
C ASN A 840 -6.83 -33.90 20.19
N VAL A 841 -7.47 -32.73 20.30
CA VAL A 841 -7.23 -31.57 19.45
C VAL A 841 -6.92 -30.35 20.31
N ALA A 842 -5.87 -29.62 19.98
CA ALA A 842 -5.48 -28.39 20.66
C ALA A 842 -5.42 -27.22 19.68
N GLY A 843 -6.01 -26.08 20.04
CA GLY A 843 -5.98 -24.85 19.26
C GLY A 843 -5.17 -23.74 19.95
N GLY A 844 -4.22 -23.17 19.22
CA GLY A 844 -3.39 -22.07 19.69
C GLY A 844 -2.77 -21.29 18.53
N THR A 845 -2.30 -20.09 18.81
CA THR A 845 -1.68 -19.22 17.79
C THR A 845 -0.28 -19.72 17.44
N ALA A 846 0.33 -19.11 16.41
CA ALA A 846 1.68 -19.43 15.99
C ALA A 846 2.72 -19.38 17.13
N TRP A 847 2.54 -18.51 18.12
CA TRP A 847 3.41 -18.39 19.29
C TRP A 847 3.46 -19.64 20.16
N LEU A 848 2.34 -20.36 20.27
CA LEU A 848 2.32 -21.64 20.97
C LEU A 848 3.16 -22.65 20.20
N TRP A 849 2.84 -22.84 18.92
CA TRP A 849 3.40 -23.91 18.10
C TRP A 849 4.87 -23.68 17.72
N ALA A 850 5.33 -22.43 17.73
CA ALA A 850 6.72 -22.08 17.55
C ALA A 850 7.56 -22.18 18.84
N SER A 851 6.92 -22.39 19.99
CA SER A 851 7.65 -22.54 21.26
C SER A 851 8.43 -23.86 21.29
N PRO A 852 9.60 -23.91 21.95
CA PRO A 852 10.36 -25.15 22.12
C PRO A 852 9.54 -26.26 22.77
N ASP A 853 8.66 -25.91 23.71
CA ASP A 853 7.82 -26.86 24.45
C ASP A 853 6.77 -27.54 23.57
N ALA A 854 6.42 -26.93 22.43
CA ALA A 854 5.47 -27.48 21.48
C ALA A 854 6.12 -28.40 20.43
N ALA A 855 7.45 -28.50 20.39
CA ALA A 855 8.17 -29.30 19.39
C ALA A 855 7.72 -30.77 19.47
N HIS A 856 7.24 -31.31 18.33
CA HIS A 856 6.67 -32.66 18.24
C HIS A 856 5.56 -32.98 19.26
N SER A 857 4.83 -31.97 19.74
CA SER A 857 3.73 -32.14 20.71
C SER A 857 2.45 -32.72 20.08
N VAL A 858 2.32 -32.64 18.75
CA VAL A 858 1.19 -33.20 18.00
C VAL A 858 1.68 -34.03 16.82
N ASP A 859 0.90 -35.03 16.41
CA ASP A 859 1.19 -35.81 15.21
C ASP A 859 1.04 -34.97 13.93
N VAL A 860 -0.04 -34.18 13.86
CA VAL A 860 -0.40 -33.37 12.69
C VAL A 860 -0.78 -31.95 13.11
N LEU A 861 -0.22 -30.93 12.44
CA LEU A 861 -0.61 -29.52 12.62
C LEU A 861 -1.43 -29.03 11.42
N PHE A 862 -2.64 -28.54 11.66
CA PHE A 862 -3.46 -27.85 10.68
C PHE A 862 -3.24 -26.34 10.77
N ILE A 863 -2.95 -25.72 9.63
CA ILE A 863 -2.87 -24.26 9.48
C ILE A 863 -4.05 -23.83 8.62
N ASP A 864 -5.07 -23.22 9.26
CA ASP A 864 -6.18 -22.62 8.53
C ASP A 864 -5.81 -21.23 8.00
N GLU A 865 -6.40 -20.86 6.88
CA GLU A 865 -6.06 -19.65 6.12
C GLU A 865 -4.55 -19.51 5.84
N ALA A 866 -3.87 -20.62 5.58
CA ALA A 866 -2.42 -20.69 5.38
C ALA A 866 -1.90 -19.74 4.29
N ALA A 867 -2.69 -19.48 3.25
CA ALA A 867 -2.35 -18.53 2.18
C ALA A 867 -2.22 -17.07 2.67
N GLN A 868 -2.80 -16.74 3.83
CA GLN A 868 -2.69 -15.42 4.45
C GLN A 868 -1.59 -15.38 5.53
N MET A 869 -0.95 -16.51 5.84
CA MET A 869 0.10 -16.59 6.86
C MET A 869 1.47 -16.45 6.19
N ALA A 870 2.32 -15.57 6.70
CA ALA A 870 3.68 -15.41 6.18
C ALA A 870 4.46 -16.73 6.20
N LEU A 871 5.22 -17.02 5.14
CA LEU A 871 6.01 -18.26 5.02
C LEU A 871 6.93 -18.48 6.23
N ALA A 872 7.57 -17.42 6.74
CA ALA A 872 8.39 -17.46 7.95
C ALA A 872 7.62 -18.00 9.17
N ASN A 873 6.34 -17.64 9.33
CA ASN A 873 5.50 -18.15 10.42
C ASN A 873 5.12 -19.62 10.18
N VAL A 874 4.79 -20.01 8.95
CA VAL A 874 4.49 -21.41 8.59
C VAL A 874 5.69 -22.33 8.90
N ILE A 875 6.89 -21.91 8.52
CA ILE A 875 8.14 -22.62 8.83
C ILE A 875 8.34 -22.70 10.35
N ALA A 876 8.16 -21.58 11.07
CA ALA A 876 8.35 -21.52 12.52
C ALA A 876 7.42 -22.47 13.30
N VAL A 877 6.14 -22.55 12.93
CA VAL A 877 5.16 -23.42 13.61
C VAL A 877 5.29 -24.89 13.23
N SER A 878 5.89 -25.18 12.06
CA SER A 878 5.99 -26.55 11.54
C SER A 878 6.74 -27.51 12.47
N GLN A 879 7.60 -27.00 13.37
CA GLN A 879 8.30 -27.83 14.36
C GLN A 879 7.36 -28.57 15.33
N ALA A 880 6.11 -28.10 15.48
CA ALA A 880 5.17 -28.71 16.40
C ALA A 880 4.75 -30.13 15.99
N ALA A 881 4.93 -30.48 14.70
CA ALA A 881 4.50 -31.73 14.13
C ALA A 881 5.51 -32.27 13.10
N ASN A 882 5.43 -33.56 12.79
CA ASN A 882 6.13 -34.12 11.64
C ASN A 882 5.38 -33.88 10.33
N SER A 883 4.06 -33.68 10.42
CA SER A 883 3.13 -33.51 9.32
C SER A 883 2.35 -32.20 9.45
N VAL A 884 2.31 -31.41 8.39
CA VAL A 884 1.55 -30.14 8.36
C VAL A 884 0.51 -30.18 7.24
N VAL A 885 -0.74 -29.83 7.56
CA VAL A 885 -1.82 -29.65 6.58
C VAL A 885 -2.09 -28.16 6.43
N LEU A 886 -1.97 -27.63 5.22
CA LEU A 886 -2.24 -26.23 4.91
C LEU A 886 -3.62 -26.09 4.25
N LEU A 887 -4.50 -25.24 4.79
CA LEU A 887 -5.79 -24.93 4.18
C LEU A 887 -5.76 -23.48 3.66
N GLY A 888 -5.96 -23.26 2.36
CA GLY A 888 -5.81 -21.91 1.77
C GLY A 888 -6.68 -21.63 0.54
N ILE A 889 -6.86 -20.34 0.24
CA ILE A 889 -7.35 -19.83 -1.05
C ILE A 889 -6.15 -19.47 -1.93
N LEU A 890 -6.36 -19.35 -3.25
CA LEU A 890 -5.39 -18.72 -4.16
C LEU A 890 -5.42 -17.20 -3.96
#